data_AF-A0A1L9GMC3-F1
#
_entry.id   AF-A0A1L9GMC3-F1
#
_cell.length_a   1.000
_cell.length_b   1.000
_cell.length_c   1.000
_cell.angle_alpha   90.00
_cell.angle_beta   90.00
_cell.angle_gamma   90.00
#
_symmetry.space_group_name_H-M   'P 1'
#
loop_
_entity.id
_entity.type
_entity.pdbx_description
1 polymer ?
#
loop_
_entity_poly.entity_id
_entity_poly.type
_entity_poly.pdbx_seq_one_letter_code
_entity_poly.pdbx_strand_id
1 'polypeptide(L)'
;MNKSIQSLLIGALVCCGINVSSAASYPTPPANSAYMTNQQTSYAKDPTSGTFSGAGNISCMINLMAPEQNVGAGQYVALIDQNLCNDTSTSTTSGGSVGSDPSWVNAVLTVTQNADSSIDVIGSLFIQKDGDGRKKNIQIHGTVWGDAAVYAPYGKWTMKFCSSLASSAAGSCDDGSGYVSVDTTGITTYQINGGNHQAGTVVYTSLTTGYGIIDDTSNSPKVSGRFRFGNGIYLWNDTQSGTQSCYDPSLSNPNVQYSTWQNYLYDQNTGAKLAYTNSGFFISEHGSTNQIGEANYDGLNFWSQDTPAQLNATTVDGPDGTAYTVHKMPGTLRKVTTNVGNFDQLDGLGINFGFWGDQVNGVYGNIAIVKQICNLSACQSLSSSNNIGLIGTWSKSTSKFTFTGFADWNNNGSITNFPSTEVSFSDLTDSTYKIRGGGGWINGANTNYNFQMSQWNCSGGSCAYSTYTPATAPVIKQSQLNIKPSELAAQTLYCVGGTCPAWTTTLTDVNTFNGSPSASKQNIGWDPATGAPTIGGHAIDWTSSTLNPNQQSHFYNLYTADNLSAMACTASGGVAGAAYCSNLISSPSSGSTTYYTWQSGGQWDNYAYLTNPSGSSPTFDPPINLSYTVPALPGNTASYVGGTISFQSPQPGNLWVPGHCIDSSGAQAACNSNNQWVSDVNIPFAQDATGTVNKTNSDGSATSTSYYVKWLQRGVYFTTLPMAQCSSLDLSVVGGLTLPGSSLIDPTVAQQPVPAQSVFQSKPSVVNGAAQ
;
A
#
# COMPACT_ATOMS: atom_id res chain seq x y z
N MET A 1 -85.53 -24.95 -10.78
CA MET A 1 -85.39 -24.47 -12.16
C MET A 1 -84.59 -23.17 -12.07
N ASN A 2 -83.35 -22.93 -12.52
CA ASN A 2 -82.25 -23.63 -13.22
C ASN A 2 -80.94 -23.15 -12.50
N LYS A 3 -79.95 -23.99 -12.13
CA LYS A 3 -78.72 -24.38 -12.90
C LYS A 3 -78.02 -23.18 -13.59
N SER A 4 -76.71 -22.92 -13.59
CA SER A 4 -75.44 -23.58 -13.19
C SER A 4 -74.29 -22.59 -13.58
N ILE A 5 -73.13 -22.42 -12.92
CA ILE A 5 -71.78 -22.94 -13.31
C ILE A 5 -70.64 -22.17 -12.57
N GLN A 6 -69.54 -22.90 -12.33
CA GLN A 6 -68.29 -22.71 -11.58
C GLN A 6 -67.27 -21.65 -12.09
N SER A 7 -66.38 -21.19 -11.18
CA SER A 7 -64.87 -21.22 -11.23
C SER A 7 -64.32 -20.23 -10.18
N LEU A 8 -63.88 -20.63 -8.98
CA LEU A 8 -62.59 -21.21 -8.54
C LEU A 8 -61.33 -20.39 -8.88
N LEU A 9 -60.81 -19.63 -7.89
CA LEU A 9 -59.36 -19.51 -7.65
C LEU A 9 -59.10 -19.03 -6.20
N ILE A 10 -58.50 -19.93 -5.42
CA ILE A 10 -57.97 -19.70 -4.07
C ILE A 10 -56.47 -19.42 -4.26
N GLY A 11 -56.01 -18.25 -3.81
CA GLY A 11 -54.59 -17.89 -3.73
C GLY A 11 -54.19 -17.66 -2.28
N ALA A 12 -53.32 -18.53 -1.76
CA ALA A 12 -52.84 -18.55 -0.39
C ALA A 12 -51.96 -17.32 -0.06
N LEU A 13 -52.31 -16.63 1.03
CA LEU A 13 -51.52 -15.55 1.62
C LEU A 13 -50.46 -16.16 2.54
N VAL A 14 -49.21 -16.22 2.09
CA VAL A 14 -48.06 -16.64 2.91
C VAL A 14 -47.64 -15.46 3.80
N CYS A 15 -47.77 -15.64 5.12
CA CYS A 15 -47.21 -14.73 6.12
C CYS A 15 -45.67 -14.81 6.11
N CYS A 16 -45.01 -13.89 5.40
CA CYS A 16 -43.59 -13.61 5.63
C CYS A 16 -43.46 -12.79 6.92
N GLY A 17 -42.98 -13.43 7.99
CA GLY A 17 -42.55 -12.74 9.20
C GLY A 17 -41.33 -11.86 8.90
N ILE A 18 -41.53 -10.54 8.99
CA ILE A 18 -40.45 -9.57 8.95
C ILE A 18 -39.69 -9.70 10.28
N ASN A 19 -38.55 -10.39 10.25
CA ASN A 19 -37.58 -10.31 11.35
C ASN A 19 -37.01 -8.89 11.35
N VAL A 20 -37.47 -8.06 12.28
CA VAL A 20 -36.85 -6.77 12.58
C VAL A 20 -35.54 -7.09 13.31
N SER A 21 -34.46 -7.29 12.56
CA SER A 21 -33.12 -7.40 13.12
C SER A 21 -32.82 -6.13 13.90
N SER A 22 -32.76 -6.21 15.23
CA SER A 22 -32.31 -5.12 16.07
C SER A 22 -30.93 -4.66 15.57
N ALA A 23 -30.83 -3.43 15.07
CA ALA A 23 -29.56 -2.86 14.66
C ALA A 23 -28.58 -2.97 15.84
N ALA A 24 -27.49 -3.70 15.64
CA ALA A 24 -26.44 -3.79 16.64
C ALA A 24 -25.94 -2.37 16.94
N SER A 25 -26.07 -1.93 18.19
CA SER A 25 -25.51 -0.65 18.63
C SER A 25 -24.00 -0.79 18.68
N TYR A 26 -23.30 -0.10 17.77
CA TYR A 26 -21.84 0.00 17.80
C TYR A 26 -21.44 0.92 18.96
N PRO A 27 -20.46 0.54 19.80
CA PRO A 27 -20.03 1.38 20.90
C PRO A 27 -19.42 2.67 20.35
N THR A 28 -20.05 3.81 20.64
CA THR A 28 -19.50 5.11 20.24
C THR A 28 -18.26 5.40 21.08
N PRO A 29 -17.07 5.55 20.48
CA PRO A 29 -15.86 5.84 21.24
C PRO A 29 -15.97 7.23 21.90
N PRO A 30 -15.33 7.46 23.06
CA PRO A 30 -15.33 8.76 23.72
C PRO A 30 -14.92 9.89 22.77
N ALA A 31 -15.57 11.05 22.86
CA ALA A 31 -15.32 12.20 21.98
C ALA A 31 -13.86 12.74 22.04
N ASN A 32 -13.17 12.49 23.15
CA ASN A 32 -11.76 12.84 23.37
C ASN A 32 -10.78 11.67 23.11
N SER A 33 -11.27 10.53 22.62
CA SER A 33 -10.41 9.41 22.25
C SER A 33 -9.55 9.72 21.04
N ALA A 34 -8.42 9.00 20.91
CA ALA A 34 -7.53 9.13 19.76
C ALA A 34 -8.25 8.87 18.43
N TYR A 35 -9.21 7.94 18.41
CA TYR A 35 -10.03 7.69 17.22
C TYR A 35 -10.80 8.94 16.77
N MET A 36 -11.27 9.77 17.70
CA MET A 36 -12.00 10.99 17.37
C MET A 36 -11.06 12.16 17.07
N THR A 37 -9.98 12.29 17.84
CA THR A 37 -9.12 13.48 17.82
C THR A 37 -7.95 13.39 16.83
N ASN A 38 -7.52 12.18 16.44
CA ASN A 38 -6.42 12.05 15.48
C ASN A 38 -6.83 12.62 14.13
N GLN A 39 -6.00 13.51 13.58
CA GLN A 39 -6.35 14.22 12.37
C GLN A 39 -6.25 13.34 11.12
N GLN A 40 -7.11 13.63 10.16
CA GLN A 40 -7.09 13.02 8.84
C GLN A 40 -6.72 14.07 7.81
N THR A 41 -5.83 13.68 6.90
CA THR A 41 -5.31 14.53 5.85
C THR A 41 -5.45 13.82 4.51
N SER A 42 -6.01 14.51 3.53
CA SER A 42 -6.26 13.96 2.20
C SER A 42 -5.66 14.84 1.12
N TYR A 43 -4.91 14.23 0.23
CA TYR A 43 -4.11 14.90 -0.78
C TYR A 43 -4.72 14.63 -2.15
N ALA A 44 -5.19 15.67 -2.85
CA ALA A 44 -5.52 15.52 -4.25
C ALA A 44 -4.26 15.11 -5.01
N LYS A 45 -4.32 14.02 -5.77
CA LYS A 45 -3.21 13.51 -6.58
C LYS A 45 -3.41 13.93 -8.03
N ASP A 46 -3.64 15.22 -8.23
CA ASP A 46 -3.71 15.85 -9.54
C ASP A 46 -2.37 16.54 -9.88
N PRO A 47 -2.10 16.82 -11.17
CA PRO A 47 -0.84 17.42 -11.60
C PRO A 47 -0.48 18.78 -10.95
N THR A 48 -1.45 19.53 -10.41
CA THR A 48 -1.24 20.88 -9.84
C THR A 48 -0.96 20.86 -8.35
N SER A 49 -1.38 19.81 -7.65
CA SER A 49 -1.24 19.66 -6.19
C SER A 49 0.21 19.88 -5.72
N GLY A 50 1.19 19.27 -6.39
CA GLY A 50 2.60 19.40 -6.08
C GLY A 50 3.08 20.85 -6.11
N THR A 51 2.77 21.58 -7.19
CA THR A 51 3.20 22.98 -7.39
C THR A 51 2.62 23.93 -6.35
N PHE A 52 1.35 23.76 -5.96
CA PHE A 52 0.69 24.66 -5.01
C PHE A 52 0.78 24.21 -3.55
N SER A 53 1.27 22.99 -3.27
CA SER A 53 1.43 22.46 -1.90
C SER A 53 2.28 23.37 -1.00
N GLY A 54 3.34 23.96 -1.55
CA GLY A 54 4.19 24.91 -0.82
C GLY A 54 3.42 26.14 -0.32
N ALA A 55 2.48 26.66 -1.10
CA ALA A 55 1.64 27.78 -0.69
C ALA A 55 0.69 27.42 0.46
N GLY A 56 0.15 26.20 0.45
CA GLY A 56 -0.65 25.65 1.55
C GLY A 56 0.18 25.54 2.84
N ASN A 57 1.34 24.90 2.77
CA ASN A 57 2.26 24.76 3.90
C ASN A 57 2.66 26.13 4.49
N ILE A 58 3.01 27.09 3.64
CA ILE A 58 3.38 28.45 4.06
C ILE A 58 2.20 29.16 4.73
N SER A 59 0.99 29.06 4.17
CA SER A 59 -0.22 29.64 4.78
C SER A 59 -0.43 29.09 6.19
N CYS A 60 -0.28 27.78 6.36
CA CYS A 60 -0.40 27.15 7.67
C CYS A 60 0.68 27.64 8.65
N MET A 61 1.94 27.73 8.20
CA MET A 61 3.03 28.23 9.05
C MET A 61 2.80 29.68 9.48
N ILE A 62 2.32 30.55 8.58
CA ILE A 62 1.97 31.95 8.91
C ILE A 62 0.90 31.97 10.01
N ASN A 63 -0.14 31.15 9.89
CA ASN A 63 -1.19 31.03 10.90
C ASN A 63 -0.64 30.55 12.26
N LEU A 64 0.27 29.57 12.27
CA LEU A 64 0.89 29.07 13.50
C LEU A 64 1.91 30.03 14.13
N MET A 65 2.44 30.98 13.36
CA MET A 65 3.30 32.05 13.86
C MET A 65 2.51 33.18 14.53
N ALA A 66 1.23 33.35 14.17
CA ALA A 66 0.34 34.42 14.65
C ALA A 66 0.98 35.82 14.66
N PRO A 67 1.53 36.30 13.51
CA PRO A 67 2.18 37.61 13.44
C PRO A 67 1.26 38.76 13.81
N GLU A 68 -0.04 38.65 13.53
CA GLU A 68 -1.06 39.64 13.85
C GLU A 68 -1.22 39.90 15.35
N GLN A 69 -0.91 38.91 16.20
CA GLN A 69 -1.00 39.04 17.66
C GLN A 69 0.23 39.73 18.27
N ASN A 70 1.29 39.94 17.49
CA ASN A 70 2.60 40.39 17.98
C ASN A 70 3.08 41.69 17.30
N VAL A 71 2.18 42.44 16.67
CA VAL A 71 2.48 43.73 16.04
C VAL A 71 3.03 44.71 17.08
N GLY A 72 4.24 45.25 16.83
CA GLY A 72 4.88 46.22 17.73
C GLY A 72 5.49 45.62 19.00
N ALA A 73 5.45 44.30 19.19
CA ALA A 73 6.09 43.61 20.32
C ALA A 73 7.63 43.58 20.20
N GLY A 74 8.18 44.03 19.07
CA GLY A 74 9.59 43.86 18.74
C GLY A 74 9.86 42.47 18.20
N GLN A 75 11.00 41.90 18.59
CA GLN A 75 11.36 40.53 18.22
C GLN A 75 10.68 39.53 19.17
N TYR A 76 10.03 38.50 18.63
CA TYR A 76 9.44 37.41 19.42
C TYR A 76 9.80 36.04 18.86
N VAL A 77 9.61 35.01 19.70
CA VAL A 77 9.85 33.61 19.36
C VAL A 77 8.52 32.89 19.21
N ALA A 78 8.33 32.20 18.09
CA ALA A 78 7.22 31.29 17.85
C ALA A 78 7.73 29.85 17.78
N LEU A 79 7.02 28.93 18.45
CA LEU A 79 7.28 27.50 18.43
C LEU A 79 6.17 26.80 17.64
N ILE A 80 6.55 26.15 16.55
CA ILE A 80 5.63 25.59 15.56
C ILE A 80 5.84 24.08 15.49
N ASP A 81 4.81 23.28 15.70
CA ASP A 81 4.86 21.86 15.35
C ASP A 81 4.65 21.72 13.84
N GLN A 82 5.73 21.46 13.09
CA GLN A 82 5.65 21.38 11.62
C GLN A 82 4.75 20.25 11.15
N ASN A 83 4.51 19.23 11.99
CA ASN A 83 3.56 18.18 11.65
C ASN A 83 2.16 18.74 11.45
N LEU A 84 1.83 19.89 12.09
CA LEU A 84 0.57 20.60 11.91
C LEU A 84 0.38 21.23 10.53
N CYS A 85 1.48 21.47 9.83
CA CYS A 85 1.48 22.09 8.51
C CYS A 85 2.03 21.18 7.42
N ASN A 86 2.39 19.92 7.72
CA ASN A 86 2.91 18.97 6.74
C ASN A 86 1.78 18.35 5.90
N ASP A 87 0.80 19.18 5.55
CA ASP A 87 -0.32 18.87 4.71
C ASP A 87 0.01 19.36 3.29
N THR A 88 0.53 18.46 2.43
CA THR A 88 0.64 18.74 0.99
C THR A 88 -0.71 19.05 0.28
N SER A 89 -1.85 19.00 0.99
CA SER A 89 -3.13 19.54 0.52
C SER A 89 -3.21 21.01 0.92
N THR A 90 -3.80 21.83 0.07
CA THR A 90 -3.89 23.26 0.31
C THR A 90 -4.90 23.62 1.42
N SER A 91 -5.10 22.80 2.45
CA SER A 91 -6.02 23.10 3.56
C SER A 91 -5.39 24.10 4.55
N THR A 92 -6.17 25.09 5.03
CA THR A 92 -5.70 26.12 5.98
C THR A 92 -5.92 25.77 7.44
N THR A 93 -6.43 24.58 7.72
CA THR A 93 -6.60 24.09 9.08
C THR A 93 -5.29 23.55 9.59
N SER A 94 -4.60 24.35 10.41
CA SER A 94 -3.43 23.96 11.21
C SER A 94 -3.76 22.71 12.02
N GLY A 95 -3.22 21.59 11.60
CA GLY A 95 -3.70 20.34 12.09
C GLY A 95 -2.93 19.17 11.51
N GLY A 96 -2.09 18.62 12.37
CA GLY A 96 -1.16 17.57 12.07
C GLY A 96 -1.57 16.30 12.77
N SER A 97 -0.95 15.20 12.37
CA SER A 97 -1.14 13.92 13.02
C SER A 97 -0.85 14.01 14.53
N VAL A 98 -1.91 14.01 15.33
CA VAL A 98 -1.84 13.68 16.76
C VAL A 98 -1.43 12.20 16.83
N GLY A 99 -0.14 11.94 17.01
CA GLY A 99 0.39 10.57 17.07
C GLY A 99 1.81 10.38 16.53
N SER A 100 2.40 11.40 15.90
CA SER A 100 3.86 11.55 15.75
C SER A 100 4.36 12.49 16.83
N ASP A 101 5.57 12.26 17.36
CA ASP A 101 6.21 13.21 18.27
C ASP A 101 6.24 14.60 17.61
N PRO A 102 5.87 15.68 18.35
CA PRO A 102 5.87 17.03 17.80
C PRO A 102 7.22 17.35 17.17
N SER A 103 7.19 17.87 15.95
CA SER A 103 8.40 18.22 15.24
C SER A 103 8.56 19.73 15.27
N TRP A 104 9.27 20.21 16.29
CA TRP A 104 9.33 21.63 16.60
C TRP A 104 10.26 22.40 15.67
N VAL A 105 9.71 23.42 15.02
CA VAL A 105 10.41 24.49 14.32
C VAL A 105 10.38 25.73 15.19
N ASN A 106 11.56 26.33 15.39
CA ASN A 106 11.65 27.60 16.10
C ASN A 106 11.71 28.72 15.07
N ALA A 107 10.87 29.74 15.24
CA ALA A 107 10.87 30.94 14.42
C ALA A 107 11.18 32.16 15.29
N VAL A 108 12.04 33.04 14.80
CA VAL A 108 12.26 34.37 15.40
C VAL A 108 11.78 35.40 14.40
N LEU A 109 10.83 36.23 14.82
CA LEU A 109 10.08 37.12 13.95
C LEU A 109 10.15 38.53 14.48
N THR A 110 10.20 39.50 13.57
CA THR A 110 10.00 40.92 13.83
C THR A 110 8.82 41.38 12.99
N VAL A 111 7.84 41.99 13.63
CA VAL A 111 6.58 42.34 13.01
C VAL A 111 6.34 43.84 13.10
N THR A 112 6.20 44.49 11.94
CA THR A 112 6.02 45.94 11.83
C THR A 112 4.73 46.26 11.09
N GLN A 113 3.92 47.18 11.62
CA GLN A 113 2.73 47.66 10.92
C GLN A 113 3.08 48.79 9.97
N ASN A 114 2.60 48.68 8.74
CA ASN A 114 2.74 49.69 7.71
C ASN A 114 1.59 50.72 7.77
N ALA A 115 1.78 51.84 7.08
CA ALA A 115 0.79 52.92 7.01
C ALA A 115 -0.53 52.49 6.32
N ASP A 116 -0.49 51.47 5.47
CA ASP A 116 -1.66 50.89 4.79
C ASP A 116 -2.34 49.79 5.62
N SER A 117 -1.99 49.66 6.91
CA SER A 117 -2.45 48.61 7.83
C SER A 117 -2.00 47.18 7.46
N SER A 118 -1.13 47.01 6.45
CA SER A 118 -0.44 45.75 6.25
C SER A 118 0.62 45.53 7.34
N ILE A 119 1.01 44.27 7.50
CA ILE A 119 1.97 43.84 8.50
C ILE A 119 3.16 43.21 7.78
N ASP A 120 4.34 43.79 7.93
CA ASP A 120 5.58 43.19 7.47
C ASP A 120 6.13 42.23 8.52
N VAL A 121 6.40 41.01 8.08
CA VAL A 121 6.93 39.90 8.87
C VAL A 121 8.30 39.55 8.34
N ILE A 122 9.34 39.86 9.10
CA ILE A 122 10.73 39.50 8.78
C ILE A 122 11.20 38.52 9.83
N GLY A 123 11.81 37.40 9.41
CA GLY A 123 12.25 36.42 10.39
C GLY A 123 13.12 35.30 9.87
N SER A 124 13.48 34.42 10.80
CA SER A 124 14.29 33.24 10.56
C SER A 124 13.67 32.02 11.23
N LEU A 125 13.48 30.95 10.47
CA LEU A 125 12.99 29.66 10.93
C LEU A 125 14.16 28.67 10.97
N PHE A 126 14.19 27.87 12.03
CA PHE A 126 15.25 26.90 12.31
C PHE A 126 14.64 25.51 12.38
N ILE A 127 14.89 24.73 11.33
CA ILE A 127 14.44 23.34 11.23
C ILE A 127 15.55 22.45 11.75
N GLN A 128 15.28 21.71 12.83
CA GLN A 128 16.29 20.88 13.52
C GLN A 128 16.65 19.61 12.75
N LYS A 129 15.71 19.06 11.99
CA LYS A 129 15.90 17.94 11.06
C LYS A 129 14.85 18.05 9.96
N ASP A 130 15.26 18.14 8.71
CA ASP A 130 14.39 17.89 7.56
C ASP A 130 14.17 16.37 7.39
N GLY A 131 13.45 15.98 6.32
CA GLY A 131 13.23 14.57 6.00
C GLY A 131 14.52 13.75 5.78
N ASP A 132 15.63 14.42 5.46
CA ASP A 132 16.95 13.81 5.25
C ASP A 132 17.86 13.95 6.49
N GLY A 133 17.32 14.43 7.62
CA GLY A 133 18.07 14.66 8.86
C GLY A 133 18.98 15.90 8.86
N ARG A 134 18.91 16.75 7.83
CA ARG A 134 19.70 17.99 7.70
C ARG A 134 19.06 19.14 8.46
N LYS A 135 19.89 20.01 9.02
CA LYS A 135 19.45 21.27 9.66
C LYS A 135 19.34 22.38 8.62
N LYS A 136 18.24 23.14 8.67
CA LYS A 136 17.99 24.24 7.73
C LYS A 136 17.69 25.54 8.45
N ASN A 137 18.17 26.63 7.87
CA ASN A 137 17.82 27.99 8.25
C ASN A 137 17.05 28.62 7.10
N ILE A 138 15.81 29.02 7.35
CA ILE A 138 14.96 29.67 6.36
C ILE A 138 14.75 31.12 6.77
N GLN A 139 15.26 32.06 5.98
CA GLN A 139 14.97 33.48 6.14
C GLN A 139 13.73 33.83 5.33
N ILE A 140 12.83 34.60 5.94
CA ILE A 140 11.58 35.03 5.34
C ILE A 140 11.41 36.54 5.39
N HIS A 141 10.76 37.07 4.38
CA HIS A 141 10.21 38.42 4.35
C HIS A 141 8.83 38.36 3.70
N GLY A 142 7.79 38.57 4.48
CA GLY A 142 6.41 38.59 3.99
C GLY A 142 5.65 39.83 4.41
N THR A 143 4.56 40.10 3.69
CA THR A 143 3.61 41.15 4.00
C THR A 143 2.22 40.52 4.08
N VAL A 144 1.47 40.82 5.14
CA VAL A 144 0.12 40.30 5.40
C VAL A 144 -0.88 41.45 5.42
N TRP A 145 -2.00 41.32 4.73
CA TRP A 145 -3.05 42.35 4.67
C TRP A 145 -4.33 41.85 5.38
N GLY A 146 -4.58 42.27 6.62
CA GLY A 146 -5.83 42.05 7.37
C GLY A 146 -5.95 40.72 8.14
N ASP A 147 -7.05 40.54 8.89
CA ASP A 147 -7.32 39.36 9.72
C ASP A 147 -7.89 38.15 8.94
N ALA A 148 -7.92 36.97 9.57
CA ALA A 148 -8.41 35.73 8.99
C ALA A 148 -9.90 35.74 8.57
N ALA A 149 -10.69 36.70 9.08
CA ALA A 149 -12.11 36.84 8.74
C ALA A 149 -12.33 37.59 7.43
N VAL A 150 -11.30 38.22 6.87
CA VAL A 150 -11.45 39.13 5.74
C VAL A 150 -11.47 38.37 4.40
N TYR A 151 -10.73 37.28 4.15
CA TYR A 151 -10.89 36.48 2.90
C TYR A 151 -10.43 35.01 2.98
N ALA A 152 -11.35 34.07 2.79
CA ALA A 152 -11.07 32.64 2.68
C ALA A 152 -10.58 32.24 1.26
N PRO A 153 -9.77 31.16 1.10
CA PRO A 153 -9.32 30.24 2.15
C PRO A 153 -7.97 30.59 2.82
N TYR A 154 -7.12 31.44 2.24
CA TYR A 154 -5.73 31.68 2.70
C TYR A 154 -5.41 33.10 3.20
N GLY A 155 -6.39 34.01 3.25
CA GLY A 155 -6.11 35.44 3.48
C GLY A 155 -5.40 36.09 2.29
N LYS A 156 -4.88 37.31 2.50
CA LYS A 156 -4.07 38.03 1.51
C LYS A 156 -2.67 38.26 2.08
N TRP A 157 -1.65 37.68 1.44
CA TRP A 157 -0.26 37.80 1.88
C TRP A 157 0.73 37.52 0.75
N THR A 158 1.95 38.01 0.90
CA THR A 158 3.11 37.68 0.08
C THR A 158 4.23 37.21 0.99
N MET A 159 5.06 36.30 0.52
CA MET A 159 6.24 35.86 1.23
C MET A 159 7.36 35.53 0.26
N LYS A 160 8.54 36.06 0.55
CA LYS A 160 9.79 35.70 -0.09
C LYS A 160 10.61 34.91 0.91
N PHE A 161 11.28 33.87 0.45
CA PHE A 161 12.08 33.04 1.32
C PHE A 161 13.41 32.62 0.69
N CYS A 162 14.38 32.38 1.56
CA CYS A 162 15.72 31.91 1.23
C CYS A 162 16.07 30.81 2.25
N SER A 163 16.36 29.61 1.76
CA SER A 163 16.76 28.45 2.56
C SER A 163 18.26 28.21 2.41
N SER A 164 18.93 28.04 3.54
CA SER A 164 20.32 27.58 3.62
C SER A 164 20.43 26.33 4.47
N LEU A 165 21.43 25.50 4.16
CA LEU A 165 21.85 24.46 5.09
C LEU A 165 22.51 25.12 6.30
N ALA A 166 22.32 24.56 7.50
CA ALA A 166 22.90 25.15 8.71
C ALA A 166 24.44 25.15 8.71
N SER A 167 25.07 24.34 7.87
CA SER A 167 26.52 24.31 7.64
C SER A 167 27.01 25.39 6.68
N SER A 168 26.12 26.06 5.96
CA SER A 168 26.46 27.03 4.93
C SER A 168 26.76 28.41 5.50
N ALA A 169 27.41 29.25 4.70
CA ALA A 169 27.70 30.62 5.10
C ALA A 169 26.38 31.37 5.39
N ALA A 170 26.37 32.19 6.45
CA ALA A 170 25.21 33.01 6.77
C ALA A 170 24.78 33.84 5.55
N GLY A 171 23.49 33.77 5.21
CA GLY A 171 22.91 34.46 4.06
C GLY A 171 23.15 33.80 2.69
N SER A 172 23.39 32.49 2.63
CA SER A 172 23.24 31.72 1.40
C SER A 172 21.78 31.32 1.14
N CYS A 173 21.41 31.13 -0.12
CA CYS A 173 20.16 30.47 -0.54
C CYS A 173 20.45 29.14 -1.27
N ASP A 174 21.46 28.42 -0.80
CA ASP A 174 22.02 27.25 -1.47
C ASP A 174 21.14 26.01 -1.38
N ASP A 175 20.24 25.94 -0.39
CA ASP A 175 19.19 24.90 -0.31
C ASP A 175 17.93 25.30 -1.07
N GLY A 176 17.73 26.59 -1.36
CA GLY A 176 16.67 27.06 -2.25
C GLY A 176 16.21 28.48 -1.96
N SER A 177 15.38 29.01 -2.85
CA SER A 177 14.70 30.30 -2.64
C SER A 177 13.36 30.33 -3.37
N GLY A 178 12.50 31.25 -2.99
CA GLY A 178 11.20 31.36 -3.62
C GLY A 178 10.37 32.56 -3.21
N TYR A 179 9.19 32.59 -3.81
CA TYR A 179 8.17 33.60 -3.70
C TYR A 179 6.80 32.92 -3.69
N VAL A 180 5.94 33.31 -2.76
CA VAL A 180 4.53 32.95 -2.78
C VAL A 180 3.69 34.21 -2.56
N SER A 181 2.60 34.31 -3.28
CA SER A 181 1.58 35.34 -3.13
C SER A 181 0.23 34.70 -3.15
N VAL A 182 -0.61 35.08 -2.20
CA VAL A 182 -2.01 34.69 -2.16
C VAL A 182 -2.86 35.92 -2.00
N ASP A 183 -3.91 36.01 -2.81
CA ASP A 183 -4.92 37.03 -2.72
C ASP A 183 -6.32 36.47 -3.05
N THR A 184 -7.32 37.34 -3.05
CA THR A 184 -8.72 36.96 -3.34
C THR A 184 -8.93 36.43 -4.76
N THR A 185 -8.00 36.74 -5.66
CA THR A 185 -8.06 36.42 -7.07
C THR A 185 -7.18 35.24 -7.44
N GLY A 186 -6.30 34.74 -6.57
CA GLY A 186 -5.41 33.67 -6.96
C GLY A 186 -4.25 33.35 -6.02
N ILE A 187 -3.44 32.39 -6.48
CA ILE A 187 -2.15 32.03 -5.89
C ILE A 187 -1.09 32.15 -6.97
N THR A 188 0.05 32.74 -6.64
CA THR A 188 1.26 32.72 -7.46
C THR A 188 2.40 32.17 -6.62
N THR A 189 3.10 31.15 -7.11
CA THR A 189 4.18 30.48 -6.41
C THR A 189 5.36 30.25 -7.34
N TYR A 190 6.57 30.51 -6.86
CA TYR A 190 7.82 30.20 -7.53
C TYR A 190 8.83 29.71 -6.49
N GLN A 191 9.43 28.55 -6.73
CA GLN A 191 10.48 28.00 -5.91
C GLN A 191 11.58 27.45 -6.82
N ILE A 192 12.83 27.62 -6.42
CA ILE A 192 14.00 27.04 -7.09
C ILE A 192 14.90 26.31 -6.09
N ASN A 193 15.34 25.11 -6.44
CA ASN A 193 16.29 24.29 -5.68
C ASN A 193 17.18 23.50 -6.67
N GLY A 194 18.50 23.67 -6.59
CA GLY A 194 19.45 22.81 -7.31
C GLY A 194 19.29 22.80 -8.83
N GLY A 195 18.81 23.89 -9.43
CA GLY A 195 18.54 24.00 -10.88
C GLY A 195 17.15 23.53 -11.32
N ASN A 196 16.39 22.90 -10.42
CA ASN A 196 14.97 22.61 -10.62
C ASN A 196 14.11 23.73 -10.04
N HIS A 197 12.94 23.95 -10.62
CA HIS A 197 11.97 24.93 -10.15
C HIS A 197 10.54 24.40 -10.17
N GLN A 198 9.71 25.00 -9.33
CA GLN A 198 8.26 24.84 -9.30
C GLN A 198 7.66 26.23 -9.45
N ALA A 199 6.86 26.44 -10.49
CA ALA A 199 6.22 27.71 -10.79
C ALA A 199 4.73 27.47 -11.04
N GLY A 200 3.87 28.28 -10.45
CA GLY A 200 2.42 28.15 -10.63
C GLY A 200 1.71 29.48 -10.47
N THR A 201 0.70 29.70 -11.30
CA THR A 201 -0.25 30.80 -11.18
C THR A 201 -1.66 30.23 -11.33
N VAL A 202 -2.53 30.48 -10.36
CA VAL A 202 -3.97 30.18 -10.43
C VAL A 202 -4.75 31.46 -10.23
N VAL A 203 -5.83 31.61 -10.99
CA VAL A 203 -6.80 32.71 -10.90
C VAL A 203 -8.17 32.14 -10.53
N TYR A 204 -8.72 32.62 -9.44
CA TYR A 204 -10.07 32.34 -8.97
C TYR A 204 -11.06 33.32 -9.59
N THR A 205 -12.08 32.78 -10.22
CA THR A 205 -13.25 33.55 -10.70
C THR A 205 -14.44 33.40 -9.76
N SER A 206 -14.44 32.35 -8.93
CA SER A 206 -15.30 32.16 -7.77
C SER A 206 -14.68 31.12 -6.83
N LEU A 207 -15.36 30.77 -5.73
CA LEU A 207 -14.94 29.70 -4.83
C LEU A 207 -14.89 28.31 -5.48
N THR A 208 -15.59 28.11 -6.60
CA THR A 208 -15.69 26.81 -7.29
C THR A 208 -15.24 26.85 -8.74
N THR A 209 -14.72 28.00 -9.20
CA THR A 209 -14.29 28.18 -10.59
C THR A 209 -12.99 28.96 -10.69
N GLY A 210 -12.10 28.52 -11.56
CA GLY A 210 -10.81 29.16 -11.75
C GLY A 210 -9.99 28.50 -12.83
N TYR A 211 -8.81 29.04 -13.10
CA TYR A 211 -7.91 28.55 -14.14
C TYR A 211 -6.47 28.90 -13.80
N GLY A 212 -5.52 28.16 -14.36
CA GLY A 212 -4.12 28.38 -14.04
C GLY A 212 -3.14 27.70 -14.97
N ILE A 213 -1.87 27.95 -14.69
CA ILE A 213 -0.72 27.39 -15.40
C ILE A 213 0.32 26.96 -14.36
N ILE A 214 0.96 25.82 -14.61
CA ILE A 214 2.07 25.31 -13.79
C ILE A 214 3.25 24.91 -14.67
N ASP A 215 4.44 24.95 -14.09
CA ASP A 215 5.66 24.36 -14.60
C ASP A 215 6.52 23.85 -13.42
N ASP A 216 6.65 22.54 -13.33
CA ASP A 216 7.37 21.83 -12.28
C ASP A 216 8.43 20.93 -12.91
N THR A 217 9.69 21.34 -12.73
CA THR A 217 10.86 20.59 -13.18
C THR A 217 11.52 19.79 -12.05
N SER A 218 11.00 19.90 -10.83
CA SER A 218 11.49 19.16 -9.65
C SER A 218 10.97 17.72 -9.60
N ASN A 219 9.83 17.46 -10.22
CA ASN A 219 9.25 16.13 -10.34
C ASN A 219 9.79 15.36 -11.56
N SER A 220 9.82 14.03 -11.44
CA SER A 220 10.08 13.10 -12.54
C SER A 220 8.87 12.16 -12.69
N PRO A 221 8.11 12.22 -13.79
CA PRO A 221 8.28 13.12 -14.93
C PRO A 221 8.02 14.59 -14.57
N LYS A 222 8.62 15.50 -15.33
CA LYS A 222 8.37 16.94 -15.23
C LYS A 222 6.90 17.21 -15.56
N VAL A 223 6.28 18.14 -14.85
CA VAL A 223 4.87 18.46 -15.02
C VAL A 223 4.73 19.91 -15.46
N SER A 224 4.29 20.15 -16.68
CA SER A 224 4.02 21.51 -17.18
C SER A 224 2.67 21.51 -17.88
N GLY A 225 1.78 22.42 -17.52
CA GLY A 225 0.47 22.40 -18.12
C GLY A 225 -0.44 23.55 -17.73
N ARG A 226 -1.62 23.52 -18.34
CA ARG A 226 -2.68 24.50 -18.16
C ARG A 226 -3.88 23.78 -17.58
N PHE A 227 -4.61 24.46 -16.72
CA PHE A 227 -5.80 23.88 -16.12
C PHE A 227 -6.92 24.89 -15.97
N ARG A 228 -8.13 24.35 -15.88
CA ARG A 228 -9.35 25.09 -15.55
C ARG A 228 -10.25 24.19 -14.71
N PHE A 229 -10.90 24.75 -13.71
CA PHE A 229 -11.91 24.06 -12.93
C PHE A 229 -13.20 24.84 -12.92
N GLY A 230 -14.29 24.08 -12.82
CA GLY A 230 -15.64 24.58 -12.62
C GLY A 230 -16.39 23.73 -11.62
N ASN A 231 -17.68 24.00 -11.47
CA ASN A 231 -18.52 23.27 -10.52
C ASN A 231 -18.56 21.76 -10.85
N GLY A 232 -17.84 20.96 -10.08
CA GLY A 232 -17.77 19.50 -10.22
C GLY A 232 -16.97 18.98 -11.41
N ILE A 233 -16.14 19.80 -12.07
CA ILE A 233 -15.31 19.38 -13.20
C ILE A 233 -13.94 20.08 -13.20
N TYR A 234 -12.91 19.34 -13.59
CA TYR A 234 -11.52 19.81 -13.69
C TYR A 234 -10.93 19.39 -15.02
N LEU A 235 -10.43 20.35 -15.80
CA LEU A 235 -9.77 20.13 -17.09
C LEU A 235 -8.28 20.44 -16.96
N TRP A 236 -7.47 19.45 -17.28
CA TRP A 236 -6.01 19.52 -17.36
C TRP A 236 -5.56 19.40 -18.82
N ASN A 237 -4.52 20.15 -19.19
CA ASN A 237 -3.82 20.04 -20.46
C ASN A 237 -2.31 20.03 -20.20
N ASP A 238 -1.71 18.86 -20.34
CA ASP A 238 -0.27 18.68 -20.28
C ASP A 238 0.35 19.32 -21.54
N THR A 239 1.16 20.35 -21.33
CA THR A 239 1.80 21.07 -22.43
C THR A 239 3.01 20.34 -23.02
N GLN A 240 3.56 19.35 -22.32
CA GLN A 240 4.67 18.54 -22.82
C GLN A 240 4.18 17.45 -23.78
N SER A 241 3.13 16.73 -23.39
CA SER A 241 2.54 15.67 -24.25
C SER A 241 1.45 16.18 -25.20
N GLY A 242 0.84 17.34 -24.91
CA GLY A 242 -0.36 17.82 -25.58
C GLY A 242 -1.64 17.09 -25.18
N THR A 243 -1.58 16.21 -24.17
CA THR A 243 -2.72 15.40 -23.72
C THR A 243 -3.65 16.22 -22.84
N GLN A 244 -4.95 16.13 -23.10
CA GLN A 244 -5.99 16.69 -22.24
C GLN A 244 -6.68 15.61 -21.43
N SER A 245 -7.03 15.95 -20.19
CA SER A 245 -7.73 15.06 -19.27
C SER A 245 -8.80 15.84 -18.52
N CYS A 246 -10.00 15.27 -18.47
CA CYS A 246 -11.14 15.80 -17.73
C CYS A 246 -11.35 14.92 -16.49
N TYR A 247 -11.61 15.53 -15.34
CA TYR A 247 -11.76 14.84 -14.07
C TYR A 247 -12.99 15.33 -13.29
N ASP A 248 -13.57 14.44 -12.48
CA ASP A 248 -14.56 14.76 -11.46
C ASP A 248 -13.87 14.88 -10.09
N PRO A 249 -13.73 16.09 -9.52
CA PRO A 249 -13.12 16.28 -8.21
C PRO A 249 -14.02 15.81 -7.03
N SER A 250 -15.19 15.24 -7.30
CA SER A 250 -16.10 14.78 -6.26
C SER A 250 -15.63 13.50 -5.58
N LEU A 251 -15.50 13.55 -4.26
CA LEU A 251 -15.27 12.38 -3.40
C LEU A 251 -16.48 11.44 -3.32
N SER A 252 -17.66 11.86 -3.81
CA SER A 252 -18.85 11.03 -3.87
C SER A 252 -18.92 10.18 -5.15
N ASN A 253 -18.00 10.39 -6.10
CA ASN A 253 -17.97 9.60 -7.32
C ASN A 253 -17.59 8.16 -6.98
N PRO A 254 -18.34 7.13 -7.42
CA PRO A 254 -18.03 5.74 -7.09
C PRO A 254 -16.64 5.29 -7.57
N ASN A 255 -16.11 5.92 -8.62
CA ASN A 255 -14.83 5.58 -9.23
C ASN A 255 -13.65 6.41 -8.70
N VAL A 256 -13.86 7.28 -7.70
CA VAL A 256 -12.74 7.97 -7.04
C VAL A 256 -11.83 6.93 -6.41
N GLN A 257 -10.52 7.03 -6.57
CA GLN A 257 -9.59 6.06 -5.99
C GLN A 257 -8.82 6.69 -4.84
N TYR A 258 -8.44 5.86 -3.86
CA TYR A 258 -7.68 6.30 -2.70
C TYR A 258 -6.37 5.53 -2.59
N SER A 259 -5.30 6.22 -2.19
CA SER A 259 -4.04 5.58 -1.79
C SER A 259 -3.77 5.92 -0.35
N THR A 260 -3.93 4.96 0.56
CA THR A 260 -3.71 5.21 1.99
C THR A 260 -2.35 4.67 2.39
N TRP A 261 -1.46 5.54 2.89
CA TRP A 261 -0.14 5.15 3.39
C TRP A 261 0.00 5.31 4.90
N GLN A 262 -1.01 5.87 5.58
CA GLN A 262 -1.07 5.89 7.03
C GLN A 262 -2.48 5.59 7.52
N ASN A 263 -2.67 4.44 8.17
CA ASN A 263 -3.93 4.02 8.77
C ASN A 263 -3.69 3.25 10.08
N TYR A 264 -4.60 3.38 11.04
CA TYR A 264 -4.46 2.71 12.33
C TYR A 264 -5.73 1.98 12.74
N LEU A 265 -5.52 0.93 13.52
CA LEU A 265 -6.55 0.24 14.26
C LEU A 265 -6.76 0.95 15.60
N TYR A 266 -8.01 1.05 16.02
CA TYR A 266 -8.41 1.61 17.30
C TYR A 266 -9.32 0.62 18.02
N ASP A 267 -9.14 0.50 19.32
CA ASP A 267 -10.03 -0.29 20.16
C ASP A 267 -11.45 0.28 20.08
N GLN A 268 -12.42 -0.59 19.81
CA GLN A 268 -13.78 -0.17 19.50
C GLN A 268 -14.50 0.46 20.70
N ASN A 269 -14.14 0.08 21.93
CA ASN A 269 -14.82 0.54 23.13
C ASN A 269 -14.23 1.86 23.66
N THR A 270 -12.90 1.97 23.62
CA THR A 270 -12.16 3.09 24.20
C THR A 270 -11.77 4.15 23.19
N GLY A 271 -11.80 3.82 21.89
CA GLY A 271 -11.26 4.67 20.83
C GLY A 271 -9.74 4.89 20.94
N ALA A 272 -9.05 4.13 21.80
CA ALA A 272 -7.61 4.22 21.94
C ALA A 272 -6.93 3.61 20.70
N LYS A 273 -5.88 4.26 20.21
CA LYS A 273 -5.03 3.73 19.14
C LYS A 273 -4.43 2.41 19.61
N LEU A 274 -4.54 1.36 18.80
CA LEU A 274 -3.96 0.07 19.13
C LEU A 274 -2.44 0.21 19.19
N ALA A 275 -1.86 -0.03 20.37
CA ALA A 275 -0.43 -0.09 20.56
C ALA A 275 0.05 -1.48 20.15
N TYR A 276 0.95 -1.55 19.18
CA TYR A 276 1.77 -2.73 18.97
C TYR A 276 2.91 -2.58 19.95
N THR A 277 3.14 -3.59 20.77
CA THR A 277 4.17 -3.50 21.82
C THR A 277 5.55 -3.55 21.18
N ASN A 278 5.71 -4.34 20.10
CA ASN A 278 6.96 -4.48 19.37
C ASN A 278 6.72 -4.55 17.85
N SER A 279 6.28 -3.46 17.22
CA SER A 279 5.95 -3.46 15.78
C SER A 279 7.14 -3.56 14.83
N GLY A 280 8.34 -3.30 15.32
CA GLY A 280 9.50 -2.99 14.50
C GLY A 280 10.03 -1.59 14.73
N PHE A 281 11.16 -1.27 14.11
CA PHE A 281 11.82 0.03 14.18
C PHE A 281 12.71 0.27 12.96
N PHE A 282 12.96 1.53 12.62
CA PHE A 282 13.94 1.90 11.59
C PHE A 282 15.36 1.62 12.08
N ILE A 283 16.22 1.20 11.15
CA ILE A 283 17.64 0.98 11.40
C ILE A 283 18.48 2.03 10.66
N SER A 284 19.54 2.49 11.32
CA SER A 284 20.49 3.44 10.78
C SER A 284 21.88 2.83 10.62
N GLU A 285 22.68 3.42 9.73
CA GLU A 285 24.13 3.16 9.72
C GLU A 285 24.73 3.41 11.11
N HIS A 286 25.60 2.52 11.58
CA HIS A 286 26.19 2.63 12.91
C HIS A 286 26.95 3.96 13.09
N GLY A 287 26.62 4.69 14.16
CA GLY A 287 27.17 6.02 14.46
C GLY A 287 26.65 7.13 13.55
N SER A 288 25.65 6.86 12.71
CA SER A 288 25.04 7.81 11.78
C SER A 288 23.53 7.94 12.04
N THR A 289 22.95 9.06 11.62
CA THR A 289 21.49 9.24 11.61
C THR A 289 20.87 8.82 10.29
N ASN A 290 21.68 8.37 9.32
CA ASN A 290 21.21 7.94 8.01
C ASN A 290 20.42 6.63 8.18
N GLN A 291 19.12 6.67 7.93
CA GLN A 291 18.28 5.47 7.95
C GLN A 291 18.51 4.67 6.67
N ILE A 292 18.75 3.38 6.82
CA ILE A 292 19.06 2.47 5.70
C ILE A 292 18.02 1.37 5.52
N GLY A 293 17.07 1.27 6.44
CA GLY A 293 16.03 0.26 6.40
C GLY A 293 15.16 0.20 7.64
N GLU A 294 14.45 -0.90 7.77
CA GLU A 294 13.59 -1.21 8.91
C GLU A 294 13.74 -2.67 9.34
N ALA A 295 13.54 -2.91 10.64
CA ALA A 295 13.47 -4.21 11.27
C ALA A 295 12.05 -4.44 11.78
N ASN A 296 11.37 -5.50 11.35
CA ASN A 296 10.04 -5.85 11.81
C ASN A 296 9.85 -7.38 11.87
N TYR A 297 8.61 -7.83 12.08
CA TYR A 297 8.28 -9.26 12.16
C TYR A 297 8.72 -10.05 10.92
N ASP A 298 8.60 -9.45 9.73
CA ASP A 298 8.97 -10.10 8.47
C ASP A 298 10.49 -10.14 8.23
N GLY A 299 11.28 -9.48 9.08
CA GLY A 299 12.74 -9.47 9.03
C GLY A 299 13.31 -8.07 8.86
N LEU A 300 14.48 -7.97 8.22
CA LEU A 300 15.11 -6.71 7.84
C LEU A 300 14.80 -6.36 6.39
N ASN A 301 14.37 -5.12 6.16
CA ASN A 301 14.14 -4.56 4.84
C ASN A 301 15.05 -3.34 4.65
N PHE A 302 15.92 -3.36 3.64
CA PHE A 302 16.84 -2.26 3.34
C PHE A 302 16.30 -1.46 2.15
N TRP A 303 16.36 -0.13 2.22
CA TRP A 303 15.76 0.75 1.21
C TRP A 303 16.66 1.01 0.00
N SER A 304 17.99 0.96 0.18
CA SER A 304 18.91 0.97 -0.95
C SER A 304 19.12 -0.47 -1.46
N GLN A 305 19.19 -0.64 -2.77
CA GLN A 305 19.59 -1.90 -3.42
C GLN A 305 21.07 -2.24 -3.22
N ASP A 306 21.77 -1.59 -2.27
CA ASP A 306 23.13 -1.98 -1.94
C ASP A 306 23.09 -3.44 -1.54
N THR A 307 23.73 -4.26 -2.37
CA THR A 307 23.49 -5.71 -2.40
C THR A 307 23.54 -6.27 -0.98
N PRO A 308 22.47 -6.93 -0.49
CA PRO A 308 22.40 -7.54 0.84
C PRO A 308 23.54 -8.53 1.18
N ALA A 309 24.47 -8.77 0.26
CA ALA A 309 25.71 -9.49 0.49
C ALA A 309 26.73 -8.72 1.34
N GLN A 310 26.69 -7.38 1.36
CA GLN A 310 27.69 -6.55 2.06
C GLN A 310 27.36 -6.27 3.54
N LEU A 311 26.14 -6.61 3.99
CA LEU A 311 25.64 -6.22 5.32
C LEU A 311 25.63 -7.37 6.35
N ASN A 312 26.12 -8.57 6.04
CA ASN A 312 26.21 -9.61 7.07
C ASN A 312 27.32 -9.28 8.07
N ALA A 313 27.04 -9.46 9.37
CA ALA A 313 27.90 -9.07 10.49
C ALA A 313 28.22 -7.56 10.56
N THR A 314 27.50 -6.70 9.83
CA THR A 314 27.61 -5.25 10.03
C THR A 314 26.85 -4.83 11.27
N THR A 315 27.31 -3.74 11.87
CA THR A 315 26.60 -3.09 12.97
C THR A 315 25.66 -2.04 12.40
N VAL A 316 24.43 -2.00 12.90
CA VAL A 316 23.43 -0.98 12.61
C VAL A 316 22.87 -0.47 13.94
N ASP A 317 22.37 0.75 13.97
CA ASP A 317 21.79 1.33 15.18
C ASP A 317 20.26 1.31 15.13
N GLY A 318 19.66 0.92 16.25
CA GLY A 318 18.23 1.11 16.49
C GLY A 318 17.89 2.56 16.86
N PRO A 319 16.61 2.87 17.08
CA PRO A 319 16.14 4.24 17.30
C PRO A 319 16.68 4.89 18.57
N ASP A 320 17.08 4.08 19.56
CA ASP A 320 17.69 4.49 20.83
C ASP A 320 19.22 4.55 20.78
N GLY A 321 19.82 4.30 19.61
CA GLY A 321 21.27 4.17 19.44
C GLY A 321 21.82 2.83 19.92
N THR A 322 20.97 1.86 20.26
CA THR A 322 21.42 0.50 20.56
C THR A 322 22.03 -0.10 19.29
N ALA A 323 23.30 -0.53 19.40
CA ALA A 323 24.00 -1.22 18.33
C ALA A 323 23.50 -2.66 18.19
N TYR A 324 23.08 -3.03 16.98
CA TYR A 324 22.67 -4.37 16.61
C TYR A 324 23.60 -4.94 15.55
N THR A 325 23.87 -6.24 15.63
CA THR A 325 24.57 -6.98 14.56
C THR A 325 23.54 -7.57 13.60
N VAL A 326 23.72 -7.32 12.31
CA VAL A 326 22.93 -7.92 11.24
C VAL A 326 23.41 -9.34 10.97
N HIS A 327 22.50 -10.30 11.00
CA HIS A 327 22.75 -11.69 10.62
C HIS A 327 21.92 -12.04 9.41
N LYS A 328 22.56 -12.69 8.43
CA LYS A 328 21.91 -13.17 7.22
C LYS A 328 21.81 -14.69 7.23
N MET A 329 20.61 -15.20 6.96
CA MET A 329 20.38 -16.60 6.68
C MET A 329 20.39 -16.83 5.16
N PRO A 330 20.84 -18.00 4.69
CA PRO A 330 20.86 -18.33 3.25
C PRO A 330 19.46 -18.57 2.66
N GLY A 331 18.41 -18.47 3.49
CA GLY A 331 17.03 -18.65 3.10
C GLY A 331 16.06 -18.10 4.13
N THR A 332 14.77 -18.21 3.81
CA THR A 332 13.66 -17.78 4.64
C THR A 332 12.79 -18.98 4.98
N LEU A 333 12.51 -19.15 6.29
CA LEU A 333 11.50 -20.08 6.76
C LEU A 333 10.16 -19.35 6.85
N ARG A 334 9.12 -19.93 6.23
CA ARG A 334 7.75 -19.44 6.33
C ARG A 334 6.84 -20.48 6.94
N LYS A 335 5.95 -20.05 7.82
CA LYS A 335 4.78 -20.83 8.24
C LYS A 335 3.64 -20.54 7.28
N VAL A 336 3.11 -21.61 6.68
CA VAL A 336 1.96 -21.55 5.78
C VAL A 336 0.75 -22.12 6.51
N THR A 337 -0.30 -21.30 6.62
CA THR A 337 -1.59 -21.74 7.15
C THR A 337 -2.58 -21.84 5.99
N THR A 338 -3.21 -23.00 5.85
CA THR A 338 -4.23 -23.24 4.82
C THR A 338 -5.62 -23.23 5.44
N ASN A 339 -6.59 -22.74 4.66
CA ASN A 339 -8.01 -22.92 4.93
C ASN A 339 -8.68 -23.44 3.65
N VAL A 340 -9.42 -24.53 3.77
CA VAL A 340 -10.11 -25.16 2.64
C VAL A 340 -11.57 -24.73 2.60
N GLY A 341 -11.98 -24.21 1.46
CA GLY A 341 -13.38 -24.02 1.09
C GLY A 341 -13.61 -24.36 -0.37
N ASN A 342 -14.43 -23.57 -1.04
CA ASN A 342 -14.81 -23.73 -2.44
C ASN A 342 -14.81 -22.37 -3.16
N PHE A 343 -15.25 -22.36 -4.41
CA PHE A 343 -15.26 -21.15 -5.23
C PHE A 343 -16.15 -20.02 -4.70
N ASP A 344 -17.08 -20.29 -3.77
CA ASP A 344 -17.86 -19.22 -3.12
C ASP A 344 -16.95 -18.24 -2.36
N GLN A 345 -15.79 -18.69 -1.88
CA GLN A 345 -14.83 -17.84 -1.19
C GLN A 345 -14.11 -16.86 -2.11
N LEU A 346 -14.17 -17.08 -3.43
CA LEU A 346 -13.55 -16.22 -4.45
C LEU A 346 -14.55 -15.23 -5.06
N ASP A 347 -15.82 -15.30 -4.67
CA ASP A 347 -16.89 -14.50 -5.27
C ASP A 347 -16.61 -13.00 -5.16
N GLY A 348 -16.56 -12.32 -6.31
CA GLY A 348 -16.26 -10.90 -6.43
C GLY A 348 -14.81 -10.49 -6.16
N LEU A 349 -13.93 -11.40 -5.71
CA LEU A 349 -12.55 -11.02 -5.40
C LEU A 349 -11.75 -10.75 -6.69
N GLY A 350 -11.08 -9.60 -6.74
CA GLY A 350 -10.14 -9.27 -7.81
C GLY A 350 -8.85 -10.06 -7.62
N ILE A 351 -8.62 -11.06 -8.47
CA ILE A 351 -7.52 -12.03 -8.34
C ILE A 351 -6.70 -12.03 -9.64
N ASN A 352 -5.38 -12.16 -9.47
CA ASN A 352 -4.48 -12.53 -10.55
C ASN A 352 -4.44 -14.06 -10.61
N PHE A 353 -5.10 -14.64 -11.60
CA PHE A 353 -5.22 -16.08 -11.80
C PHE A 353 -4.07 -16.64 -12.64
N GLY A 354 -3.48 -17.74 -12.20
CA GLY A 354 -2.65 -18.62 -13.02
C GLY A 354 -3.28 -20.00 -13.07
N PHE A 355 -3.57 -20.52 -14.26
CA PHE A 355 -4.14 -21.86 -14.45
C PHE A 355 -3.07 -22.89 -14.84
N TRP A 356 -3.28 -24.14 -14.43
CA TRP A 356 -2.49 -25.28 -14.88
C TRP A 356 -3.42 -26.40 -15.37
N GLY A 357 -2.98 -27.08 -16.42
CA GLY A 357 -3.74 -28.15 -17.08
C GLY A 357 -2.83 -29.08 -17.84
N ASP A 358 -3.41 -30.13 -18.40
CA ASP A 358 -2.71 -30.98 -19.36
C ASP A 358 -2.44 -30.17 -20.63
N GLN A 359 -1.29 -30.38 -21.29
CA GLN A 359 -1.03 -29.72 -22.57
C GLN A 359 -2.08 -30.15 -23.59
N VAL A 360 -2.84 -29.19 -24.09
CA VAL A 360 -3.71 -29.39 -25.25
C VAL A 360 -2.90 -28.93 -26.47
N ASN A 361 -2.61 -29.86 -27.39
CA ASN A 361 -1.84 -29.59 -28.62
C ASN A 361 -0.43 -28.99 -28.39
N GLY A 362 0.23 -29.31 -27.27
CA GLY A 362 1.60 -28.86 -26.97
C GLY A 362 1.74 -27.44 -26.42
N VAL A 363 0.62 -26.78 -26.06
CA VAL A 363 0.62 -25.43 -25.46
C VAL A 363 0.19 -25.51 -23.98
N TYR A 364 0.92 -24.82 -23.10
CA TYR A 364 0.58 -24.72 -21.68
C TYR A 364 -0.70 -23.91 -21.46
N GLY A 365 -1.48 -24.29 -20.44
CA GLY A 365 -2.87 -23.84 -20.20
C GLY A 365 -3.09 -22.32 -20.26
N ASN A 366 -2.24 -21.50 -19.62
CA ASN A 366 -2.45 -20.05 -19.59
C ASN A 366 -2.38 -19.37 -20.96
N ILE A 367 -1.40 -19.75 -21.80
CA ILE A 367 -1.27 -19.14 -23.14
C ILE A 367 -2.42 -19.59 -24.04
N ALA A 368 -2.85 -20.85 -23.94
CA ALA A 368 -3.97 -21.37 -24.71
C ALA A 368 -5.27 -20.64 -24.32
N ILE A 369 -5.52 -20.48 -23.02
CA ILE A 369 -6.63 -19.69 -22.49
C ILE A 369 -6.53 -18.24 -22.97
N VAL A 370 -5.40 -17.56 -22.78
CA VAL A 370 -5.22 -16.15 -23.18
C VAL A 370 -5.41 -15.97 -24.68
N LYS A 371 -4.82 -16.82 -25.54
CA LYS A 371 -4.99 -16.71 -26.99
C LYS A 371 -6.45 -16.89 -27.43
N GLN A 372 -7.20 -17.75 -26.74
CA GLN A 372 -8.59 -18.05 -27.06
C GLN A 372 -9.59 -17.06 -26.46
N ILE A 373 -9.37 -16.60 -25.21
CA ILE A 373 -10.08 -15.46 -24.60
C ILE A 373 -9.86 -14.21 -25.44
N CYS A 374 -8.61 -13.98 -25.84
CA CYS A 374 -8.29 -12.77 -26.56
C CYS A 374 -8.92 -12.78 -27.94
N ASN A 375 -8.72 -13.80 -28.81
CA ASN A 375 -9.13 -13.75 -30.24
C ASN A 375 -8.76 -12.43 -30.98
N LEU A 376 -7.94 -11.58 -30.35
CA LEU A 376 -7.67 -10.18 -30.64
C LEU A 376 -6.22 -10.12 -31.10
N SER A 377 -5.97 -9.29 -32.11
CA SER A 377 -4.63 -8.97 -32.61
C SER A 377 -3.65 -8.57 -31.49
N ALA A 378 -4.16 -8.03 -30.37
CA ALA A 378 -3.37 -7.62 -29.20
C ALA A 378 -2.61 -8.76 -28.49
N CYS A 379 -3.04 -10.02 -28.60
CA CYS A 379 -2.42 -11.15 -27.87
C CYS A 379 -1.57 -12.07 -28.77
N GLN A 380 -1.37 -11.71 -30.05
CA GLN A 380 -0.63 -12.52 -31.03
C GLN A 380 0.88 -12.58 -30.76
N SER A 381 1.45 -11.61 -30.01
CA SER A 381 2.87 -11.52 -29.70
C SER A 381 3.32 -12.36 -28.49
N LEU A 382 2.39 -13.03 -27.79
CA LEU A 382 2.72 -13.87 -26.64
C LEU A 382 3.50 -15.11 -27.08
N SER A 383 4.84 -14.99 -26.98
CA SER A 383 5.79 -16.09 -27.11
C SER A 383 5.56 -17.11 -26.00
N SER A 384 5.98 -18.36 -26.22
CA SER A 384 5.63 -19.61 -25.51
C SER A 384 5.98 -19.72 -24.01
N SER A 385 5.82 -18.66 -23.23
CA SER A 385 6.26 -18.55 -21.84
C SER A 385 5.11 -18.75 -20.84
N ASN A 386 5.36 -19.54 -19.79
CA ASN A 386 4.35 -19.95 -18.80
C ASN A 386 4.01 -18.88 -17.76
N ASN A 387 4.58 -17.67 -17.89
CA ASN A 387 4.59 -16.67 -16.83
C ASN A 387 3.56 -15.56 -17.09
N ILE A 388 2.31 -15.96 -17.38
CA ILE A 388 1.19 -15.05 -17.60
C ILE A 388 0.16 -15.24 -16.48
N GLY A 389 -0.20 -14.15 -15.82
CA GLY A 389 -1.34 -14.10 -14.89
C GLY A 389 -2.53 -13.39 -15.53
N LEU A 390 -3.71 -13.99 -15.46
CA LEU A 390 -4.98 -13.39 -15.90
C LEU A 390 -5.57 -12.53 -14.78
N ILE A 391 -5.90 -11.27 -15.08
CA ILE A 391 -6.51 -10.36 -14.12
C ILE A 391 -8.03 -10.47 -14.27
N GLY A 392 -8.73 -10.82 -13.19
CA GLY A 392 -10.17 -10.97 -13.25
C GLY A 392 -10.85 -11.25 -11.91
N THR A 393 -12.11 -11.67 -11.99
CA THR A 393 -12.96 -12.01 -10.85
C THR A 393 -13.69 -13.32 -11.11
N TRP A 394 -14.14 -13.98 -10.04
CA TRP A 394 -15.07 -15.10 -10.10
C TRP A 394 -16.46 -14.64 -9.65
N SER A 395 -17.51 -15.13 -10.30
CA SER A 395 -18.90 -14.88 -9.90
C SER A 395 -19.63 -16.19 -9.58
N LYS A 396 -20.05 -16.33 -8.32
CA LYS A 396 -20.84 -17.47 -7.84
C LYS A 396 -22.19 -17.56 -8.53
N SER A 397 -22.87 -16.43 -8.71
CA SER A 397 -24.24 -16.37 -9.25
C SER A 397 -24.31 -16.82 -10.71
N THR A 398 -23.26 -16.57 -11.49
CA THR A 398 -23.18 -16.98 -12.90
C THR A 398 -22.31 -18.21 -13.12
N SER A 399 -21.51 -18.61 -12.13
CA SER A 399 -20.48 -19.65 -12.26
C SER A 399 -19.46 -19.37 -13.38
N LYS A 400 -19.08 -18.10 -13.53
CA LYS A 400 -18.15 -17.62 -14.56
C LYS A 400 -17.00 -16.82 -13.98
N PHE A 401 -15.87 -16.88 -14.67
CA PHE A 401 -14.76 -15.94 -14.52
C PHE A 401 -14.97 -14.76 -15.46
N THR A 402 -14.65 -13.56 -14.99
CA THR A 402 -14.65 -12.34 -15.79
C THR A 402 -13.25 -11.76 -15.82
N PHE A 403 -12.60 -11.81 -16.98
CA PHE A 403 -11.23 -11.33 -17.17
C PHE A 403 -11.20 -9.98 -17.85
N THR A 404 -10.31 -9.10 -17.40
CA THR A 404 -10.15 -7.73 -17.90
C THR A 404 -8.75 -7.43 -18.41
N GLY A 405 -7.79 -8.32 -18.17
CA GLY A 405 -6.41 -8.12 -18.59
C GLY A 405 -5.54 -9.33 -18.29
N PHE A 406 -4.26 -9.19 -18.63
CA PHE A 406 -3.23 -10.12 -18.19
C PHE A 406 -1.94 -9.37 -17.83
N ALA A 407 -1.15 -9.94 -16.93
CA ALA A 407 0.20 -9.51 -16.61
C ALA A 407 1.22 -10.49 -17.20
N ASP A 408 2.20 -9.97 -17.95
CA ASP A 408 3.34 -10.73 -18.48
C ASP A 408 4.57 -10.53 -17.58
N TRP A 409 4.89 -11.54 -16.79
CA TRP A 409 5.99 -11.50 -15.83
C TRP A 409 7.37 -11.61 -16.47
N ASN A 410 7.46 -12.00 -17.75
CA ASN A 410 8.73 -11.96 -18.48
C ASN A 410 9.08 -10.55 -18.96
N ASN A 411 8.08 -9.66 -19.03
CA ASN A 411 8.24 -8.28 -19.45
C ASN A 411 8.02 -7.32 -18.27
N ASN A 412 8.73 -7.58 -17.16
CA ASN A 412 8.65 -6.79 -15.92
C ASN A 412 7.22 -6.62 -15.37
N GLY A 413 6.35 -7.63 -15.56
CA GLY A 413 4.97 -7.60 -15.09
C GLY A 413 4.07 -6.67 -15.92
N SER A 414 4.42 -6.35 -17.18
CA SER A 414 3.64 -5.46 -18.03
C SER A 414 2.18 -5.93 -18.11
N ILE A 415 1.24 -5.03 -17.85
CA ILE A 415 -0.19 -5.31 -17.88
C ILE A 415 -0.75 -4.93 -19.25
N THR A 416 -1.52 -5.84 -19.84
CA THR A 416 -2.31 -5.59 -21.05
C THR A 416 -3.79 -5.74 -20.71
N ASN A 417 -4.53 -4.64 -20.82
CA ASN A 417 -5.97 -4.61 -20.59
C ASN A 417 -6.75 -4.96 -21.87
N PHE A 418 -7.88 -5.63 -21.73
CA PHE A 418 -8.80 -5.95 -22.83
C PHE A 418 -10.27 -5.85 -22.38
N PRO A 419 -11.25 -5.73 -23.31
CA PRO A 419 -12.67 -5.70 -22.95
C PRO A 419 -13.06 -6.92 -22.11
N SER A 420 -13.86 -6.71 -21.08
CA SER A 420 -14.29 -7.78 -20.16
C SER A 420 -14.81 -9.02 -20.89
N THR A 421 -14.17 -10.17 -20.65
CA THR A 421 -14.53 -11.46 -21.25
C THR A 421 -14.95 -12.46 -20.17
N GLU A 422 -16.13 -13.04 -20.34
CA GLU A 422 -16.62 -14.09 -19.44
C GLU A 422 -16.26 -15.49 -19.94
N VAL A 423 -15.81 -16.36 -19.05
CA VAL A 423 -15.55 -17.79 -19.32
C VAL A 423 -16.19 -18.64 -18.24
N SER A 424 -17.00 -19.63 -18.61
CA SER A 424 -17.65 -20.48 -17.61
C SER A 424 -16.67 -21.49 -16.99
N PHE A 425 -16.95 -21.89 -15.75
CA PHE A 425 -16.18 -22.97 -15.10
C PHE A 425 -16.18 -24.24 -15.93
N SER A 426 -17.33 -24.61 -16.51
CA SER A 426 -17.46 -25.80 -17.35
C SER A 426 -16.60 -25.72 -18.61
N ASP A 427 -16.52 -24.56 -19.26
CA ASP A 427 -15.70 -24.39 -20.46
C ASP A 427 -14.23 -24.67 -20.13
N LEU A 428 -13.70 -24.13 -19.04
CA LEU A 428 -12.30 -24.36 -18.64
C LEU A 428 -12.00 -25.84 -18.32
N THR A 429 -12.98 -26.59 -17.83
CA THR A 429 -12.78 -28.00 -17.43
C THR A 429 -13.09 -29.02 -18.52
N ASP A 430 -13.63 -28.58 -19.66
CA ASP A 430 -14.09 -29.48 -20.72
C ASP A 430 -12.92 -30.26 -21.38
N SER A 431 -13.26 -31.13 -22.35
CA SER A 431 -12.28 -31.91 -23.10
C SER A 431 -11.32 -31.08 -23.97
N THR A 432 -11.70 -29.85 -24.30
CA THR A 432 -10.94 -28.89 -25.10
C THR A 432 -9.81 -28.27 -24.29
N TYR A 433 -10.03 -27.85 -23.04
CA TYR A 433 -9.01 -27.14 -22.26
C TYR A 433 -8.35 -27.99 -21.17
N LYS A 434 -9.08 -28.96 -20.60
CA LYS A 434 -8.60 -29.88 -19.55
C LYS A 434 -7.84 -29.18 -18.42
N ILE A 435 -8.31 -28.00 -18.00
CA ILE A 435 -7.72 -27.27 -16.88
C ILE A 435 -7.97 -28.07 -15.60
N ARG A 436 -6.88 -28.42 -14.93
CA ARG A 436 -6.90 -29.21 -13.70
C ARG A 436 -7.12 -28.35 -12.48
N GLY A 437 -6.60 -27.14 -12.52
CA GLY A 437 -6.70 -26.19 -11.44
C GLY A 437 -6.00 -24.90 -11.77
N GLY A 438 -5.79 -24.11 -10.74
CA GLY A 438 -5.11 -22.84 -10.83
C GLY A 438 -4.81 -22.30 -9.45
N GLY A 439 -4.02 -21.25 -9.41
CA GLY A 439 -3.79 -20.46 -8.24
C GLY A 439 -4.08 -19.01 -8.55
N GLY A 440 -4.02 -18.19 -7.52
CA GLY A 440 -4.04 -16.76 -7.72
C GLY A 440 -3.74 -16.01 -6.43
N TRP A 441 -3.47 -14.73 -6.58
CA TRP A 441 -3.18 -13.86 -5.46
C TRP A 441 -3.92 -12.54 -5.63
N ILE A 442 -4.19 -11.91 -4.49
CA ILE A 442 -4.75 -10.58 -4.44
C ILE A 442 -3.58 -9.62 -4.22
N ASN A 443 -3.39 -8.68 -5.13
CA ASN A 443 -2.33 -7.68 -4.99
C ASN A 443 -2.56 -6.86 -3.71
N GLY A 444 -1.49 -6.66 -2.94
CA GLY A 444 -1.53 -5.89 -1.70
C GLY A 444 -2.12 -6.62 -0.50
N ALA A 445 -2.72 -7.81 -0.68
CA ALA A 445 -3.12 -8.67 0.41
C ALA A 445 -2.17 -9.88 0.49
N ASN A 446 -1.62 -10.17 1.66
CA ASN A 446 -0.75 -11.34 1.89
C ASN A 446 -1.59 -12.64 1.94
N THR A 447 -2.30 -12.94 0.86
CA THR A 447 -3.20 -14.08 0.72
C THR A 447 -3.12 -14.63 -0.69
N ASN A 448 -2.82 -15.93 -0.76
CA ASN A 448 -2.79 -16.69 -2.00
C ASN A 448 -3.90 -17.73 -1.99
N TYR A 449 -4.31 -18.14 -3.18
CA TYR A 449 -5.32 -19.16 -3.41
C TYR A 449 -4.74 -20.23 -4.32
N ASN A 450 -5.05 -21.49 -4.02
CA ASN A 450 -4.86 -22.61 -4.91
C ASN A 450 -6.19 -23.33 -5.03
N PHE A 451 -6.57 -23.75 -6.23
CA PHE A 451 -7.86 -24.38 -6.46
C PHE A 451 -7.74 -25.51 -7.47
N GLN A 452 -8.65 -26.47 -7.32
CA GLN A 452 -8.72 -27.62 -8.21
C GLN A 452 -10.08 -27.64 -8.91
N MET A 453 -10.05 -27.76 -10.23
CA MET A 453 -11.24 -27.72 -11.08
C MET A 453 -11.56 -29.08 -11.70
N SER A 454 -10.55 -29.94 -11.86
CA SER A 454 -10.73 -31.33 -12.29
C SER A 454 -9.64 -32.24 -11.73
N GLN A 455 -9.84 -33.56 -11.89
CA GLN A 455 -8.88 -34.56 -11.45
C GLN A 455 -8.95 -35.84 -12.29
N TRP A 456 -7.83 -36.56 -12.34
CA TRP A 456 -7.73 -37.91 -12.88
C TRP A 456 -7.92 -38.93 -11.76
N ASN A 457 -8.97 -39.73 -11.86
CA ASN A 457 -9.22 -40.86 -10.97
C ASN A 457 -8.67 -42.12 -11.62
N CYS A 458 -7.51 -42.58 -11.15
CA CYS A 458 -6.88 -43.80 -11.64
C CYS A 458 -7.17 -44.97 -10.70
N SER A 459 -7.82 -46.03 -11.20
CA SER A 459 -8.06 -47.27 -10.47
C SER A 459 -7.84 -48.48 -11.38
N GLY A 460 -7.03 -49.44 -10.94
CA GLY A 460 -6.80 -50.68 -11.69
C GLY A 460 -6.12 -50.51 -13.05
N GLY A 461 -5.28 -49.48 -13.21
CA GLY A 461 -4.57 -49.21 -14.48
C GLY A 461 -5.39 -48.41 -15.51
N SER A 462 -6.64 -48.04 -15.21
CA SER A 462 -7.44 -47.12 -16.01
C SER A 462 -7.58 -45.78 -15.29
N CYS A 463 -7.46 -44.67 -16.03
CA CYS A 463 -7.62 -43.31 -15.51
C CYS A 463 -8.84 -42.66 -16.16
N ALA A 464 -9.79 -42.22 -15.33
CA ALA A 464 -10.95 -41.45 -15.75
C ALA A 464 -10.79 -39.98 -15.36
N TYR A 465 -11.02 -39.07 -16.29
CA TYR A 465 -11.05 -37.63 -16.02
C TYR A 465 -12.41 -37.26 -15.41
N SER A 466 -12.40 -36.55 -14.29
CA SER A 466 -13.61 -36.06 -13.62
C SER A 466 -13.48 -34.57 -13.35
N THR A 467 -14.56 -33.83 -13.56
CA THR A 467 -14.65 -32.39 -13.29
C THR A 467 -15.39 -32.15 -11.99
N TYR A 468 -14.98 -31.11 -11.26
CA TYR A 468 -15.74 -30.63 -10.11
C TYR A 468 -16.87 -29.70 -10.58
N THR A 469 -17.84 -29.46 -9.71
CA THR A 469 -18.76 -28.32 -9.86
C THR A 469 -18.20 -27.17 -9.03
N PRO A 470 -18.49 -25.89 -9.31
CA PRO A 470 -17.97 -24.79 -8.49
C PRO A 470 -18.23 -24.94 -6.98
N ALA A 471 -19.40 -25.49 -6.60
CA ALA A 471 -19.78 -25.74 -5.21
C ALA A 471 -18.95 -26.83 -4.53
N THR A 472 -18.42 -27.78 -5.29
CA THR A 472 -17.59 -28.90 -4.81
C THR A 472 -16.12 -28.75 -5.16
N ALA A 473 -15.80 -27.81 -6.07
CA ALA A 473 -14.48 -27.50 -6.55
C ALA A 473 -13.74 -26.80 -5.41
N PRO A 474 -12.69 -27.43 -4.90
CA PRO A 474 -12.09 -26.95 -3.70
C PRO A 474 -11.12 -25.80 -3.95
N VAL A 475 -11.12 -24.88 -2.99
CA VAL A 475 -10.27 -23.70 -2.95
C VAL A 475 -9.51 -23.70 -1.62
N ILE A 476 -8.20 -23.58 -1.70
CA ILE A 476 -7.29 -23.49 -0.58
C ILE A 476 -6.81 -22.06 -0.51
N LYS A 477 -7.26 -21.34 0.52
CA LYS A 477 -6.70 -20.05 0.91
C LYS A 477 -5.45 -20.28 1.74
N GLN A 478 -4.38 -19.56 1.43
CA GLN A 478 -3.08 -19.65 2.08
C GLN A 478 -2.65 -18.29 2.61
N SER A 479 -2.26 -18.25 3.87
CA SER A 479 -1.51 -17.14 4.47
C SER A 479 -0.10 -17.60 4.82
N GLN A 480 0.88 -16.70 4.66
CA GLN A 480 2.28 -16.98 4.94
C GLN A 480 2.80 -15.97 5.96
N LEU A 481 3.60 -16.46 6.91
CA LEU A 481 4.31 -15.63 7.88
C LEU A 481 5.76 -16.08 7.93
N ASN A 482 6.70 -15.14 7.90
CA ASN A 482 8.10 -15.44 8.18
C ASN A 482 8.22 -15.88 9.65
N ILE A 483 9.02 -16.93 9.91
CA ILE A 483 9.23 -17.49 11.24
C ILE A 483 10.72 -17.69 11.47
N LYS A 484 11.19 -17.37 12.67
CA LYS A 484 12.58 -17.61 13.05
C LYS A 484 12.78 -19.09 13.41
N PRO A 485 13.90 -19.73 13.04
CA PRO A 485 14.18 -21.10 13.48
C PRO A 485 14.14 -21.29 15.00
N SER A 486 14.53 -20.28 15.77
CA SER A 486 14.44 -20.30 17.24
C SER A 486 13.01 -20.41 17.78
N GLU A 487 12.01 -19.95 17.02
CA GLU A 487 10.59 -20.09 17.35
C GLU A 487 10.08 -21.53 17.14
N LEU A 488 10.88 -22.38 16.48
CA LEU A 488 10.60 -23.81 16.30
C LEU A 488 11.20 -24.68 17.39
N ALA A 489 11.79 -24.14 18.46
CA ALA A 489 12.54 -24.92 19.45
C ALA A 489 11.77 -26.13 20.07
N ALA A 490 10.45 -26.14 19.99
CA ALA A 490 9.58 -27.23 20.45
C ALA A 490 9.01 -28.13 19.33
N GLN A 491 9.22 -27.82 18.04
CA GLN A 491 8.66 -28.57 16.90
C GLN A 491 9.75 -29.25 16.07
N THR A 492 9.61 -30.57 15.88
CA THR A 492 10.39 -31.31 14.88
C THR A 492 9.70 -31.21 13.53
N LEU A 493 10.45 -30.75 12.52
CA LEU A 493 9.98 -30.69 11.13
C LEU A 493 10.56 -31.84 10.32
N TYR A 494 9.79 -32.27 9.32
CA TYR A 494 10.12 -33.37 8.43
C TYR A 494 10.00 -32.90 6.98
N CYS A 495 10.95 -33.28 6.13
CA CYS A 495 10.72 -33.30 4.68
C CYS A 495 10.33 -34.73 4.25
N VAL A 496 9.63 -34.85 3.12
CA VAL A 496 9.07 -36.13 2.66
C VAL A 496 9.48 -36.43 1.21
N GLY A 497 9.89 -37.67 0.97
CA GLY A 497 10.16 -38.22 -0.35
C GLY A 497 11.21 -37.50 -1.18
N GLY A 498 11.04 -37.54 -2.51
CA GLY A 498 11.91 -36.87 -3.48
C GLY A 498 11.77 -35.35 -3.49
N THR A 499 11.08 -34.74 -2.52
CA THR A 499 11.06 -33.29 -2.32
C THR A 499 12.02 -32.83 -1.21
N CYS A 500 12.62 -33.79 -0.48
CA CYS A 500 13.77 -33.51 0.38
C CYS A 500 15.00 -33.21 -0.49
N PRO A 501 15.76 -32.15 -0.21
CA PRO A 501 17.09 -31.97 -0.76
C PRO A 501 17.93 -33.23 -0.52
N ALA A 502 18.43 -33.85 -1.60
CA ALA A 502 19.35 -34.97 -1.49
C ALA A 502 20.77 -34.43 -1.34
N TRP A 503 21.45 -34.81 -0.25
CA TRP A 503 22.85 -34.44 -0.05
C TRP A 503 23.77 -35.55 -0.56
N THR A 504 24.31 -35.36 -1.76
CA THR A 504 25.37 -36.20 -2.34
C THR A 504 26.52 -35.32 -2.80
N THR A 505 27.28 -34.72 -1.86
CA THR A 505 28.39 -33.76 -2.09
C THR A 505 28.04 -32.43 -2.81
N THR A 506 26.94 -32.38 -3.55
CA THR A 506 26.28 -31.17 -4.08
C THR A 506 24.80 -31.23 -3.75
N LEU A 507 24.19 -30.09 -3.42
CA LEU A 507 22.74 -29.97 -3.33
C LEU A 507 22.18 -30.15 -4.75
N THR A 508 21.42 -31.23 -4.97
CA THR A 508 20.75 -31.48 -6.26
C THR A 508 19.27 -31.21 -6.10
N ASP A 509 18.73 -30.35 -6.98
CA ASP A 509 17.32 -30.03 -6.98
C ASP A 509 16.56 -31.26 -7.45
N VAL A 510 15.93 -31.97 -6.51
CA VAL A 510 15.04 -33.08 -6.85
C VAL A 510 13.69 -32.44 -7.18
N ASN A 511 13.63 -31.81 -8.36
CA ASN A 511 12.47 -31.05 -8.83
C ASN A 511 11.31 -31.96 -9.26
N THR A 512 11.04 -33.01 -8.49
CA THR A 512 9.84 -33.83 -8.62
C THR A 512 8.75 -33.22 -7.74
N PHE A 513 8.20 -32.09 -8.20
CA PHE A 513 6.96 -31.51 -7.65
C PHE A 513 5.76 -32.48 -7.73
N ASN A 514 5.93 -33.61 -8.42
CA ASN A 514 4.95 -34.68 -8.45
C ASN A 514 4.97 -35.42 -7.12
N GLY A 515 3.87 -35.26 -6.37
CA GLY A 515 3.44 -36.00 -5.18
C GLY A 515 3.34 -37.51 -5.38
N SER A 516 4.41 -38.12 -5.88
CA SER A 516 4.59 -39.55 -5.95
C SER A 516 4.67 -40.05 -4.51
N PRO A 517 3.85 -41.04 -4.13
CA PRO A 517 3.88 -41.60 -2.79
C PRO A 517 5.32 -41.99 -2.40
N SER A 518 5.80 -41.50 -1.27
CA SER A 518 7.13 -41.88 -0.75
C SER A 518 7.06 -42.42 0.66
N ALA A 519 7.71 -43.56 0.89
CA ALA A 519 7.91 -44.10 2.24
C ALA A 519 9.00 -43.35 3.02
N SER A 520 9.81 -42.53 2.34
CA SER A 520 10.95 -41.82 2.94
C SER A 520 10.52 -40.51 3.58
N LYS A 521 11.02 -40.25 4.79
CA LYS A 521 10.97 -38.94 5.46
C LYS A 521 12.31 -38.68 6.13
N GLN A 522 12.71 -37.41 6.20
CA GLN A 522 13.92 -36.99 6.91
C GLN A 522 13.60 -35.90 7.92
N ASN A 523 14.24 -35.98 9.09
CA ASN A 523 14.14 -34.95 10.11
C ASN A 523 15.02 -33.77 9.71
N ILE A 524 14.51 -32.56 9.96
CA ILE A 524 15.25 -31.32 9.76
C ILE A 524 15.87 -30.89 11.08
N GLY A 525 17.19 -30.76 11.08
CA GLY A 525 17.92 -30.03 12.12
C GLY A 525 18.10 -28.55 11.72
N TRP A 526 18.76 -27.78 12.58
CA TRP A 526 19.08 -26.38 12.31
C TRP A 526 20.55 -26.12 12.61
N ASP A 527 21.24 -25.46 11.69
CA ASP A 527 22.62 -25.03 11.87
C ASP A 527 22.62 -23.80 12.80
N PRO A 528 23.24 -23.89 13.99
CA PRO A 528 23.27 -22.76 14.93
C PRO A 528 24.10 -21.57 14.44
N ALA A 529 25.02 -21.77 13.49
CA ALA A 529 25.88 -20.70 12.97
C ALA A 529 25.18 -19.88 11.88
N THR A 530 24.49 -20.56 10.95
CA THR A 530 23.86 -19.91 9.79
C THR A 530 22.35 -19.76 9.91
N GLY A 531 21.71 -20.47 10.85
CA GLY A 531 20.25 -20.59 10.96
C GLY A 531 19.61 -21.40 9.83
N ALA A 532 20.41 -21.99 8.93
CA ALA A 532 19.91 -22.80 7.83
C ALA A 532 19.39 -24.16 8.34
N PRO A 533 18.36 -24.73 7.72
CA PRO A 533 17.95 -26.10 8.00
C PRO A 533 19.05 -27.08 7.57
N THR A 534 19.22 -28.14 8.33
CA THR A 534 20.20 -29.19 8.06
C THR A 534 19.54 -30.52 7.79
N ILE A 535 20.03 -31.26 6.78
CA ILE A 535 19.70 -32.66 6.52
C ILE A 535 20.97 -33.48 6.69
N GLY A 536 20.93 -34.51 7.54
CA GLY A 536 22.10 -35.34 7.84
C GLY A 536 23.29 -34.57 8.42
N GLY A 537 23.05 -33.42 9.07
CA GLY A 537 24.09 -32.53 9.62
C GLY A 537 24.67 -31.52 8.63
N HIS A 538 24.19 -31.47 7.38
CA HIS A 538 24.65 -30.51 6.37
C HIS A 538 23.63 -29.40 6.16
N ALA A 539 24.07 -28.14 6.23
CA ALA A 539 23.24 -26.97 5.97
C ALA A 539 22.74 -26.93 4.52
N ILE A 540 21.47 -26.56 4.34
CA ILE A 540 20.82 -26.42 3.04
C ILE A 540 20.89 -24.96 2.62
N ASP A 541 21.93 -24.65 1.85
CA ASP A 541 22.21 -23.33 1.31
C ASP A 541 22.34 -23.40 -0.21
N TRP A 542 21.38 -22.82 -0.93
CA TRP A 542 21.37 -22.80 -2.40
C TRP A 542 22.00 -21.53 -2.98
N THR A 543 22.55 -20.63 -2.17
CA THR A 543 23.19 -19.39 -2.65
C THR A 543 24.41 -19.64 -3.52
N SER A 544 25.04 -20.83 -3.40
CA SER A 544 26.20 -21.25 -4.19
C SER A 544 25.87 -22.23 -5.32
N SER A 545 24.59 -22.48 -5.62
CA SER A 545 24.20 -23.45 -6.65
C SER A 545 24.55 -22.92 -8.05
N THR A 546 25.17 -23.76 -8.89
CA THR A 546 25.53 -23.43 -10.29
C THR A 546 24.35 -23.60 -11.26
N LEU A 547 23.16 -23.90 -10.74
CA LEU A 547 21.97 -24.21 -11.52
C LEU A 547 21.27 -22.91 -11.94
N ASN A 548 21.72 -22.34 -13.07
CA ASN A 548 21.15 -21.18 -13.76
C ASN A 548 21.02 -19.88 -12.92
N PRO A 549 21.99 -18.94 -13.04
CA PRO A 549 22.08 -17.74 -12.19
C PRO A 549 20.93 -16.74 -12.34
N ASN A 550 20.01 -16.93 -13.29
CA ASN A 550 19.00 -15.92 -13.58
C ASN A 550 17.63 -16.15 -12.92
N GLN A 551 17.28 -17.33 -12.34
CA GLN A 551 15.87 -17.59 -12.00
C GLN A 551 15.47 -18.58 -10.88
N GLN A 552 16.32 -19.23 -10.07
CA GLN A 552 15.80 -20.32 -9.21
C GLN A 552 15.97 -20.08 -7.71
N SER A 553 15.00 -19.36 -7.15
CA SER A 553 14.56 -19.58 -5.77
C SER A 553 14.19 -21.06 -5.63
N HIS A 554 14.93 -21.81 -4.80
CA HIS A 554 14.60 -23.18 -4.45
C HIS A 554 13.71 -23.18 -3.22
N PHE A 555 12.61 -23.91 -3.27
CA PHE A 555 11.69 -24.03 -2.16
C PHE A 555 11.32 -25.49 -1.93
N TYR A 556 11.18 -25.87 -0.66
CA TYR A 556 10.63 -27.17 -0.30
C TYR A 556 9.78 -27.07 0.96
N ASN A 557 8.82 -27.99 1.06
CA ASN A 557 7.85 -28.02 2.14
C ASN A 557 8.37 -28.87 3.30
N LEU A 558 8.08 -28.38 4.50
CA LEU A 558 8.44 -28.94 5.78
C LEU A 558 7.16 -29.18 6.58
N TYR A 559 7.05 -30.36 7.16
CA TYR A 559 5.82 -30.86 7.75
C TYR A 559 6.04 -31.20 9.22
N THR A 560 5.03 -30.98 10.05
CA THR A 560 5.00 -31.45 11.44
C THR A 560 4.64 -32.94 11.50
N ALA A 561 4.80 -33.56 12.68
CA ALA A 561 4.39 -34.96 12.89
C ALA A 561 2.89 -35.19 12.62
N ASP A 562 2.04 -34.22 12.96
CA ASP A 562 0.59 -34.31 12.73
C ASP A 562 0.27 -34.27 11.22
N ASN A 563 1.00 -33.44 10.45
CA ASN A 563 0.86 -33.42 9.00
C ASN A 563 1.23 -34.77 8.36
N LEU A 564 2.26 -35.46 8.87
CA LEU A 564 2.66 -36.77 8.34
C LEU A 564 1.50 -37.77 8.40
N SER A 565 0.71 -37.75 9.46
CA SER A 565 -0.46 -38.62 9.61
C SER A 565 -1.54 -38.30 8.57
N ALA A 566 -1.76 -37.02 8.27
CA ALA A 566 -2.71 -36.58 7.25
C ALA A 566 -2.21 -36.82 5.81
N MET A 567 -0.89 -37.00 5.61
CA MET A 567 -0.29 -37.34 4.31
C MET A 567 -0.24 -38.85 4.04
N ALA A 568 -0.62 -39.69 5.01
CA ALA A 568 -0.53 -41.14 4.86
C ALA A 568 -1.35 -41.62 3.65
N CYS A 569 -0.69 -42.27 2.70
CA CYS A 569 -1.29 -42.77 1.48
C CYS A 569 -0.74 -44.15 1.11
N THR A 570 -1.37 -44.78 0.13
CA THR A 570 -0.95 -46.09 -0.38
C THR A 570 0.07 -45.87 -1.50
N ALA A 571 1.28 -46.42 -1.37
CA ALA A 571 2.22 -46.47 -2.48
C ALA A 571 1.62 -47.27 -3.65
N SER A 572 1.99 -46.94 -4.88
CA SER A 572 1.57 -47.73 -6.06
C SER A 572 1.93 -49.21 -5.85
N GLY A 573 0.92 -50.07 -5.63
CA GLY A 573 1.07 -51.50 -5.34
C GLY A 573 1.26 -51.92 -3.87
N GLY A 574 1.09 -51.02 -2.89
CA GLY A 574 1.42 -51.27 -1.47
C GLY A 574 0.25 -51.35 -0.48
N VAL A 575 0.61 -51.53 0.80
CA VAL A 575 -0.30 -51.48 1.97
C VAL A 575 -0.71 -50.04 2.27
N ALA A 576 -1.97 -49.82 2.68
CA ALA A 576 -2.44 -48.50 3.09
C ALA A 576 -1.57 -47.90 4.21
N GLY A 577 -1.15 -46.64 4.06
CA GLY A 577 -0.30 -45.93 5.02
C GLY A 577 1.20 -46.24 4.93
N ALA A 578 1.65 -47.00 3.91
CA ALA A 578 3.07 -47.30 3.70
C ALA A 578 3.86 -46.15 3.05
N ALA A 579 3.20 -45.06 2.65
CA ALA A 579 3.83 -43.89 2.03
C ALA A 579 3.16 -42.59 2.47
N TYR A 580 3.81 -41.48 2.12
CA TYR A 580 3.35 -40.12 2.33
C TYR A 580 3.18 -39.43 0.97
N CYS A 581 2.06 -38.75 0.81
CA CYS A 581 1.71 -37.99 -0.39
C CYS A 581 1.63 -36.51 -0.01
N SER A 582 2.70 -35.76 -0.29
CA SER A 582 2.83 -34.33 0.08
C SER A 582 1.72 -33.45 -0.49
N ASN A 583 1.23 -33.80 -1.67
CA ASN A 583 0.11 -33.14 -2.32
C ASN A 583 -1.18 -33.23 -1.49
N LEU A 584 -1.30 -34.15 -0.52
CA LEU A 584 -2.48 -34.25 0.34
C LEU A 584 -2.60 -33.08 1.32
N ILE A 585 -1.48 -32.54 1.81
CA ILE A 585 -1.47 -31.37 2.73
C ILE A 585 -1.73 -30.06 1.99
N SER A 586 -1.28 -29.98 0.75
CA SER A 586 -1.67 -28.92 -0.18
C SER A 586 -2.92 -29.28 -0.97
N SER A 587 -3.63 -30.35 -0.59
CA SER A 587 -4.88 -30.78 -1.21
C SER A 587 -6.04 -30.36 -0.31
N PRO A 588 -7.16 -30.00 -0.92
CA PRO A 588 -8.44 -29.78 -0.28
C PRO A 588 -8.88 -30.87 0.71
N SER A 589 -8.48 -32.11 0.47
CA SER A 589 -8.87 -33.26 1.30
C SER A 589 -8.26 -33.26 2.70
N SER A 590 -7.26 -32.41 2.98
CA SER A 590 -6.61 -32.34 4.31
C SER A 590 -7.30 -31.41 5.31
N GLY A 591 -8.29 -30.61 4.87
CA GLY A 591 -8.85 -29.54 5.70
C GLY A 591 -7.83 -28.42 5.98
N SER A 592 -8.14 -27.55 6.94
CA SER A 592 -7.23 -26.49 7.36
C SER A 592 -6.01 -27.08 8.07
N THR A 593 -4.82 -26.76 7.58
CA THR A 593 -3.57 -27.30 8.13
C THR A 593 -2.47 -26.23 8.18
N THR A 594 -1.45 -26.49 8.99
CA THR A 594 -0.24 -25.67 9.05
C THR A 594 0.92 -26.52 8.62
N TYR A 595 1.73 -25.99 7.70
CA TYR A 595 3.03 -26.55 7.33
C TYR A 595 4.02 -25.40 7.16
N TYR A 596 5.27 -25.71 6.85
CA TYR A 596 6.33 -24.73 6.70
C TYR A 596 6.98 -24.85 5.33
N THR A 597 7.57 -23.77 4.85
CA THR A 597 8.39 -23.77 3.64
C THR A 597 9.74 -23.15 3.93
N TRP A 598 10.79 -23.74 3.38
CA TRP A 598 12.10 -23.11 3.33
C TRP A 598 12.36 -22.69 1.90
N GLN A 599 12.70 -21.42 1.70
CA GLN A 599 13.03 -20.84 0.40
C GLN A 599 14.45 -20.27 0.43
N SER A 600 15.30 -20.57 -0.55
CA SER A 600 16.72 -20.19 -0.59
C SER A 600 17.23 -20.09 -2.03
N GLY A 601 18.32 -19.35 -2.27
CA GLY A 601 19.01 -19.26 -3.56
C GLY A 601 18.76 -17.97 -4.34
N GLY A 602 17.58 -17.36 -4.22
CA GLY A 602 17.30 -16.04 -4.80
C GLY A 602 17.75 -14.88 -3.91
N GLN A 603 18.06 -13.73 -4.50
CA GLN A 603 18.43 -12.52 -3.74
C GLN A 603 17.31 -12.07 -2.78
N TRP A 604 16.05 -12.33 -3.15
CA TRP A 604 14.83 -12.02 -2.38
C TRP A 604 14.47 -13.08 -1.33
N ASP A 605 15.21 -14.18 -1.27
CA ASP A 605 14.92 -15.31 -0.38
C ASP A 605 15.77 -15.29 0.89
N ASN A 606 16.70 -14.35 1.00
CA ASN A 606 17.56 -14.24 2.17
C ASN A 606 16.79 -13.57 3.30
N TYR A 607 16.61 -14.28 4.41
CA TYR A 607 16.10 -13.67 5.63
C TYR A 607 17.25 -13.03 6.40
N ALA A 608 17.07 -11.77 6.80
CA ALA A 608 18.03 -11.08 7.65
C ALA A 608 17.35 -10.66 8.96
N TYR A 609 18.10 -10.73 10.06
CA TYR A 609 17.63 -10.40 11.40
C TYR A 609 18.72 -9.73 12.23
N LEU A 610 18.31 -9.13 13.35
CA LEU A 610 19.20 -8.44 14.27
C LEU A 610 19.48 -9.28 15.51
N THR A 611 20.68 -9.14 16.06
CA THR A 611 20.98 -9.47 17.46
C THR A 611 21.55 -8.24 18.16
N ASN A 612 21.22 -8.07 19.43
CA ASN A 612 21.80 -7.04 20.28
C ASN A 612 23.18 -7.50 20.81
N PRO A 613 23.93 -6.67 21.55
CA PRO A 613 25.26 -7.04 22.06
C PRO A 613 25.25 -8.23 23.04
N SER A 614 24.09 -8.59 23.59
CA SER A 614 23.92 -9.80 24.42
C SER A 614 23.66 -11.08 23.61
N GLY A 615 23.63 -10.98 22.27
CA GLY A 615 23.34 -12.08 21.36
C GLY A 615 21.85 -12.42 21.22
N SER A 616 20.97 -11.61 21.81
CA SER A 616 19.51 -11.82 21.75
C SER A 616 18.91 -11.07 20.57
N SER A 617 17.98 -11.70 19.84
CA SER A 617 17.23 -11.01 18.79
C SER A 617 16.07 -10.19 19.35
N PRO A 618 15.78 -9.01 18.77
CA PRO A 618 14.51 -8.33 19.02
C PRO A 618 13.32 -9.24 18.72
N THR A 619 12.33 -9.21 19.61
CA THR A 619 11.03 -9.86 19.40
C THR A 619 10.08 -8.85 18.78
N PHE A 620 9.34 -9.26 17.75
CA PHE A 620 8.35 -8.43 17.09
C PHE A 620 6.97 -9.07 17.21
N ASP A 621 5.93 -8.25 17.27
CA ASP A 621 4.55 -8.74 17.30
C ASP A 621 4.16 -9.25 15.90
N PRO A 622 3.48 -10.40 15.78
CA PRO A 622 3.03 -10.91 14.49
C PRO A 622 1.95 -10.01 13.87
N PRO A 623 1.83 -10.00 12.53
CA PRO A 623 0.74 -9.31 11.84
C PRO A 623 -0.64 -9.70 12.37
N ILE A 624 -1.51 -8.71 12.53
CA ILE A 624 -2.90 -8.94 12.93
C ILE A 624 -3.70 -9.33 11.68
N ASN A 625 -4.31 -10.51 11.69
CA ASN A 625 -5.23 -10.94 10.63
C ASN A 625 -6.60 -10.29 10.82
N LEU A 626 -7.14 -9.73 9.74
CA LEU A 626 -8.38 -8.96 9.73
C LEU A 626 -9.32 -9.48 8.64
N SER A 627 -10.62 -9.32 8.87
CA SER A 627 -11.66 -9.45 7.85
C SER A 627 -12.53 -8.21 7.80
N TYR A 628 -13.02 -7.89 6.61
CA TYR A 628 -13.85 -6.71 6.35
C TYR A 628 -14.88 -7.02 5.29
N THR A 629 -16.14 -6.72 5.59
CA THR A 629 -17.23 -6.78 4.61
C THR A 629 -17.29 -5.44 3.90
N VAL A 630 -17.04 -5.43 2.59
CA VAL A 630 -16.86 -4.21 1.82
C VAL A 630 -18.22 -3.58 1.50
N PRO A 631 -18.54 -2.39 2.02
CA PRO A 631 -19.81 -1.73 1.75
C PRO A 631 -19.82 -1.08 0.36
N ALA A 632 -21.02 -0.75 -0.13
CA ALA A 632 -21.19 0.04 -1.35
C ALA A 632 -20.90 1.53 -1.08
N LEU A 633 -19.61 1.89 -1.07
CA LEU A 633 -19.12 3.26 -0.84
C LEU A 633 -18.21 3.73 -1.98
N PRO A 634 -18.09 5.05 -2.19
CA PRO A 634 -17.10 5.61 -3.10
C PRO A 634 -15.68 5.11 -2.84
N GLY A 635 -14.99 4.74 -3.91
CA GLY A 635 -13.63 4.19 -3.89
C GLY A 635 -13.49 2.74 -3.48
N ASN A 636 -14.61 2.01 -3.41
CA ASN A 636 -14.59 0.55 -3.43
C ASN A 636 -14.82 0.07 -4.86
N THR A 637 -13.91 -0.75 -5.38
CA THR A 637 -14.07 -1.41 -6.67
C THR A 637 -15.29 -2.33 -6.61
N ALA A 638 -16.18 -2.23 -7.61
CA ALA A 638 -17.50 -2.87 -7.62
C ALA A 638 -17.46 -4.38 -7.39
N SER A 639 -16.36 -5.05 -7.77
CA SER A 639 -16.18 -6.48 -7.56
C SER A 639 -16.15 -6.87 -6.08
N TYR A 640 -15.58 -6.03 -5.21
CA TYR A 640 -15.47 -6.32 -3.79
C TYR A 640 -16.74 -6.02 -3.00
N VAL A 641 -17.62 -5.14 -3.50
CA VAL A 641 -18.80 -4.66 -2.78
C VAL A 641 -19.74 -5.81 -2.40
N GLY A 642 -20.10 -5.89 -1.12
CA GLY A 642 -20.90 -6.96 -0.52
C GLY A 642 -20.09 -8.21 -0.13
N GLY A 643 -18.87 -8.38 -0.68
CA GLY A 643 -17.95 -9.45 -0.35
C GLY A 643 -17.22 -9.23 0.98
N THR A 644 -16.64 -10.30 1.52
CA THR A 644 -15.76 -10.22 2.70
C THR A 644 -14.33 -10.51 2.28
N ILE A 645 -13.45 -9.53 2.47
CA ILE A 645 -12.01 -9.67 2.22
C ILE A 645 -11.29 -10.06 3.51
N SER A 646 -10.10 -10.66 3.36
CA SER A 646 -9.15 -10.82 4.47
C SER A 646 -7.83 -10.18 4.12
N PHE A 647 -7.22 -9.53 5.10
CA PHE A 647 -5.95 -8.85 4.97
C PHE A 647 -5.23 -8.80 6.31
N GLN A 648 -4.05 -8.19 6.33
CA GLN A 648 -3.21 -8.09 7.52
C GLN A 648 -2.90 -6.65 7.88
N SER A 649 -2.68 -6.41 9.17
CA SER A 649 -2.02 -5.22 9.67
C SER A 649 -0.67 -5.63 10.27
N PRO A 650 0.42 -5.55 9.49
CA PRO A 650 1.74 -6.03 9.94
C PRO A 650 2.34 -5.16 11.03
N GLN A 651 2.03 -3.86 11.02
CA GLN A 651 2.57 -2.88 11.94
C GLN A 651 1.58 -1.70 12.08
N PRO A 652 1.68 -0.89 13.15
CA PRO A 652 0.90 0.33 13.30
C PRO A 652 1.11 1.22 12.08
N GLY A 653 0.05 1.79 11.55
CA GLY A 653 0.15 2.71 10.41
C GLY A 653 -0.07 2.04 9.07
N ASN A 654 -0.09 0.70 9.03
CA ASN A 654 -0.15 -0.06 7.78
C ASN A 654 -1.24 -1.14 7.79
N LEU A 655 -2.11 -1.08 6.79
CA LEU A 655 -3.11 -2.09 6.47
C LEU A 655 -2.89 -2.53 5.03
N TRP A 656 -2.65 -3.82 4.84
CA TRP A 656 -2.42 -4.45 3.55
C TRP A 656 -3.74 -4.75 2.84
N VAL A 657 -4.50 -3.68 2.57
CA VAL A 657 -5.77 -3.78 1.83
C VAL A 657 -5.50 -4.06 0.34
N PRO A 658 -6.39 -4.79 -0.34
CA PRO A 658 -6.28 -5.02 -1.78
C PRO A 658 -6.12 -3.74 -2.58
N GLY A 659 -5.36 -3.80 -3.66
CA GLY A 659 -5.14 -2.67 -4.56
C GLY A 659 -4.33 -3.01 -5.80
N HIS A 660 -4.01 -1.99 -6.59
CA HIS A 660 -3.23 -2.12 -7.80
C HIS A 660 -2.43 -0.83 -8.06
N CYS A 661 -1.48 -0.89 -8.99
CA CYS A 661 -0.79 0.32 -9.44
C CYS A 661 -1.47 0.92 -10.66
N ILE A 662 -1.47 2.24 -10.74
CA ILE A 662 -1.93 3.03 -11.88
C ILE A 662 -0.76 3.85 -12.46
N ASP A 663 -0.78 4.08 -13.77
CA ASP A 663 0.13 5.01 -14.44
C ASP A 663 -0.33 6.47 -14.30
N SER A 664 0.40 7.40 -14.92
CA SER A 664 0.07 8.83 -14.91
C SER A 664 -1.26 9.18 -15.60
N SER A 665 -1.83 8.28 -16.40
CA SER A 665 -3.15 8.43 -17.01
C SER A 665 -4.29 7.90 -16.13
N GLY A 666 -3.95 7.24 -15.01
CA GLY A 666 -4.90 6.56 -14.13
C GLY A 666 -5.27 5.15 -14.59
N ALA A 667 -4.60 4.61 -15.61
CA ALA A 667 -4.85 3.25 -16.08
C ALA A 667 -4.05 2.25 -15.24
N GLN A 668 -4.64 1.06 -15.00
CA GLN A 668 -3.96 -0.01 -14.28
C GLN A 668 -2.65 -0.42 -15.00
N ALA A 669 -1.55 -0.46 -14.25
CA ALA A 669 -0.21 -0.72 -14.75
C ALA A 669 0.61 -1.56 -13.75
N ALA A 670 1.78 -2.03 -14.19
CA ALA A 670 2.70 -2.78 -13.34
C ALA A 670 3.19 -1.93 -12.17
N CYS A 671 3.34 -2.50 -10.97
CA CYS A 671 3.90 -1.76 -9.85
C CYS A 671 5.41 -1.56 -10.00
N ASN A 672 5.84 -0.31 -10.13
CA ASN A 672 7.24 0.11 -10.26
C ASN A 672 7.40 1.55 -9.73
N SER A 673 8.61 2.10 -9.78
CA SER A 673 8.94 3.43 -9.26
C SER A 673 8.17 4.59 -9.90
N ASN A 674 7.59 4.40 -11.09
CA ASN A 674 6.91 5.44 -11.85
C ASN A 674 5.39 5.38 -11.72
N ASN A 675 4.86 4.30 -11.15
CA ASN A 675 3.42 4.04 -11.04
C ASN A 675 2.97 4.17 -9.58
N GLN A 676 1.71 4.56 -9.39
CA GLN A 676 1.17 4.89 -8.07
C GLN A 676 0.27 3.77 -7.58
N TRP A 677 0.43 3.34 -6.32
CA TRP A 677 -0.47 2.37 -5.71
C TRP A 677 -1.81 3.03 -5.34
N VAL A 678 -2.92 2.37 -5.67
CA VAL A 678 -4.27 2.72 -5.23
C VAL A 678 -4.96 1.50 -4.62
N SER A 679 -5.75 1.73 -3.58
CA SER A 679 -6.55 0.71 -2.90
C SER A 679 -7.84 0.44 -3.67
N ASP A 680 -8.16 -0.83 -3.86
CA ASP A 680 -9.45 -1.29 -4.40
C ASP A 680 -10.55 -1.32 -3.34
N VAL A 681 -10.14 -1.26 -2.07
CA VAL A 681 -11.03 -1.24 -0.91
C VAL A 681 -10.63 -0.09 0.01
N ASN A 682 -11.59 0.79 0.25
CA ASN A 682 -11.55 1.91 1.17
C ASN A 682 -12.33 1.58 2.45
N ILE A 683 -11.68 1.82 3.59
CA ILE A 683 -12.31 1.72 4.90
C ILE A 683 -12.47 3.15 5.44
N PRO A 684 -13.70 3.71 5.46
CA PRO A 684 -13.94 5.08 5.90
C PRO A 684 -13.70 5.25 7.40
N PHE A 685 -13.52 6.51 7.82
CA PHE A 685 -13.70 6.89 9.20
C PHE A 685 -15.20 6.92 9.51
N ALA A 686 -15.70 5.87 10.17
CA ALA A 686 -17.09 5.72 10.52
C ALA A 686 -17.25 4.93 11.82
N GLN A 687 -18.21 5.34 12.65
CA GLN A 687 -18.50 4.72 13.95
C GLN A 687 -19.46 3.53 13.84
N ASP A 688 -19.65 2.99 12.63
CA ASP A 688 -20.56 1.89 12.34
C ASP A 688 -19.82 0.71 11.69
N ALA A 689 -20.58 -0.24 11.14
CA ALA A 689 -20.06 -1.42 10.45
C ALA A 689 -19.09 -1.08 9.31
N THR A 690 -19.27 0.07 8.64
CA THR A 690 -18.46 0.45 7.48
C THR A 690 -17.05 0.88 7.85
N GLY A 691 -16.83 1.38 9.07
CA GLY A 691 -15.51 1.74 9.58
C GLY A 691 -14.85 0.67 10.46
N THR A 692 -15.45 -0.53 10.54
CA THR A 692 -15.07 -1.58 11.49
C THR A 692 -14.48 -2.81 10.76
N VAL A 693 -13.40 -3.36 11.31
CA VAL A 693 -12.79 -4.62 10.86
C VAL A 693 -12.83 -5.65 11.99
N ASN A 694 -12.92 -6.93 11.65
CA ASN A 694 -12.95 -8.00 12.64
C ASN A 694 -11.61 -8.71 12.67
N LYS A 695 -11.06 -8.94 13.86
CA LYS A 695 -9.87 -9.77 14.02
C LYS A 695 -10.21 -11.22 13.75
N THR A 696 -9.33 -11.89 13.02
CA THR A 696 -9.42 -13.33 12.76
C THR A 696 -8.21 -14.06 13.36
N ASN A 697 -8.39 -15.35 13.65
CA ASN A 697 -7.28 -16.23 13.96
C ASN A 697 -6.45 -16.49 12.68
N SER A 698 -5.27 -17.10 12.83
CA SER A 698 -4.40 -17.41 11.69
C SER A 698 -5.03 -18.34 10.65
N ASP A 699 -6.00 -19.16 11.07
CA ASP A 699 -6.80 -20.03 10.20
C ASP A 699 -7.99 -19.32 9.52
N GLY A 700 -8.16 -18.01 9.78
CA GLY A 700 -9.25 -17.19 9.25
C GLY A 700 -10.56 -17.28 10.03
N SER A 701 -10.63 -18.07 11.10
CA SER A 701 -11.83 -18.12 11.96
C SER A 701 -12.05 -16.79 12.69
N ALA A 702 -13.32 -16.41 12.86
CA ALA A 702 -13.70 -15.14 13.47
C ALA A 702 -13.35 -15.13 14.97
N THR A 703 -12.91 -13.97 15.47
CA THR A 703 -12.82 -13.70 16.91
C THR A 703 -13.93 -12.75 17.34
N SER A 704 -14.12 -12.55 18.65
CA SER A 704 -15.04 -11.53 19.17
C SER A 704 -14.44 -10.12 19.19
N THR A 705 -13.19 -9.95 18.71
CA THR A 705 -12.50 -8.67 18.72
C THR A 705 -12.70 -7.94 17.40
N SER A 706 -13.15 -6.70 17.48
CA SER A 706 -13.30 -5.80 16.34
C SER A 706 -12.53 -4.51 16.62
N TYR A 707 -12.09 -3.85 15.55
CA TYR A 707 -11.36 -2.59 15.62
C TYR A 707 -12.02 -1.56 14.71
N TYR A 708 -12.00 -0.30 15.14
CA TYR A 708 -12.23 0.79 14.21
C TYR A 708 -10.97 1.04 13.38
N VAL A 709 -11.16 1.39 12.12
CA VAL A 709 -10.08 1.85 11.24
C VAL A 709 -10.18 3.36 11.07
N LYS A 710 -9.03 4.03 11.14
CA LYS A 710 -8.92 5.44 10.73
C LYS A 710 -7.69 5.61 9.85
N TRP A 711 -7.91 6.06 8.61
CA TRP A 711 -6.84 6.60 7.79
C TRP A 711 -6.45 7.98 8.32
N LEU A 712 -5.15 8.25 8.45
CA LEU A 712 -4.65 9.57 8.82
C LEU A 712 -4.10 10.31 7.61
N GLN A 713 -3.55 9.59 6.63
CA GLN A 713 -3.02 10.19 5.40
C GLN A 713 -3.40 9.35 4.18
N ARG A 714 -3.96 10.01 3.16
CA ARG A 714 -4.31 9.36 1.89
C ARG A 714 -4.22 10.30 0.69
N GLY A 715 -3.83 9.75 -0.46
CA GLY A 715 -3.99 10.35 -1.76
C GLY A 715 -5.39 10.10 -2.31
N VAL A 716 -5.92 11.05 -3.06
CA VAL A 716 -7.20 10.99 -3.76
C VAL A 716 -6.93 11.15 -5.24
N TYR A 717 -7.27 10.13 -6.02
CA TYR A 717 -7.18 10.15 -7.48
C TYR A 717 -8.59 10.31 -8.02
N PHE A 718 -8.81 11.45 -8.68
CA PHE A 718 -10.13 11.80 -9.20
C PHE A 718 -10.48 10.99 -10.44
N THR A 719 -11.77 10.71 -10.59
CA THR A 719 -12.30 9.94 -11.71
C THR A 719 -12.07 10.68 -13.02
N THR A 720 -11.44 10.03 -14.00
CA THR A 720 -11.36 10.55 -15.37
C THR A 720 -12.73 10.51 -16.04
N LEU A 721 -13.15 11.63 -16.61
CA LEU A 721 -14.40 11.81 -17.33
C LEU A 721 -14.17 11.84 -18.84
N PRO A 722 -15.19 11.50 -19.66
CA PRO A 722 -15.16 11.79 -21.09
C PRO A 722 -14.96 13.28 -21.35
N MET A 723 -14.06 13.63 -22.28
CA MET A 723 -13.72 15.03 -22.60
C MET A 723 -14.93 15.92 -22.91
N ALA A 724 -16.01 15.36 -23.46
CA ALA A 724 -17.25 16.09 -23.74
C ALA A 724 -17.87 16.73 -22.48
N GLN A 725 -17.65 16.15 -21.29
CA GLN A 725 -18.16 16.70 -20.02
C GLN A 725 -17.41 17.97 -19.58
N CYS A 726 -16.15 18.15 -19.99
CA CYS A 726 -15.38 19.37 -19.76
C CYS A 726 -15.53 20.40 -20.88
N SER A 727 -16.44 20.22 -21.85
CA SER A 727 -16.60 21.13 -22.99
C SER A 727 -16.96 22.57 -22.61
N SER A 728 -17.48 22.79 -21.40
CA SER A 728 -17.76 24.12 -20.83
C SER A 728 -16.51 24.83 -20.29
N LEU A 729 -15.40 24.11 -20.11
CA LEU A 729 -14.13 24.65 -19.62
C LEU A 729 -13.24 24.99 -20.81
N ASP A 730 -13.15 26.28 -21.14
CA ASP A 730 -12.28 26.78 -22.20
C ASP A 730 -10.88 27.13 -21.65
N LEU A 731 -9.83 26.51 -22.19
CA LEU A 731 -8.43 26.80 -21.81
C LEU A 731 -7.85 28.04 -22.53
N SER A 732 -8.57 28.66 -23.48
CA SER A 732 -8.09 29.85 -24.19
C SER A 732 -7.82 31.02 -23.23
N VAL A 733 -8.63 31.15 -22.16
CA VAL A 733 -8.47 32.16 -21.11
C VAL A 733 -7.13 32.06 -20.37
N VAL A 734 -6.53 30.85 -20.34
CA VAL A 734 -5.23 30.60 -19.69
C VAL A 734 -4.08 31.19 -20.50
N GLY A 735 -4.25 31.40 -21.82
CA GLY A 735 -3.20 31.89 -22.71
C GLY A 735 -2.63 33.26 -22.34
N GLY A 736 -3.34 34.03 -21.52
CA GLY A 736 -2.88 35.33 -20.99
C GLY A 736 -2.09 35.25 -19.68
N LEU A 737 -1.98 34.09 -19.04
CA LEU A 737 -1.21 33.93 -17.80
C LEU A 737 0.28 33.77 -18.09
N THR A 738 1.09 34.43 -17.26
CA THR A 738 2.54 34.24 -17.21
C THR A 738 2.92 33.48 -15.94
N LEU A 739 3.84 32.54 -16.08
CA LEU A 739 4.45 31.89 -14.93
C LEU A 739 5.37 32.88 -14.21
N PRO A 740 5.43 32.84 -12.87
CA PRO A 740 6.42 33.59 -12.13
C PRO A 740 7.82 33.04 -12.41
N GLY A 741 8.82 33.89 -12.26
CA GLY A 741 10.22 33.53 -12.48
C GLY A 741 11.12 34.03 -11.36
N SER A 742 12.42 33.79 -11.53
CA SER A 742 13.44 34.16 -10.55
C SER A 742 13.54 35.66 -10.25
N SER A 743 12.95 36.52 -11.09
CA SER A 743 12.85 37.97 -10.84
C SER A 743 11.99 38.32 -9.62
N LEU A 744 11.13 37.41 -9.16
CA LEU A 744 10.32 37.60 -7.95
C LEU A 744 11.05 37.16 -6.66
N ILE A 745 12.19 36.48 -6.81
CA ILE A 745 13.07 36.19 -5.68
C ILE A 745 13.79 37.48 -5.29
N ASP A 746 13.92 37.70 -3.99
CA ASP A 746 14.66 38.83 -3.44
C ASP A 746 15.91 38.34 -2.71
N PRO A 747 17.10 38.52 -3.29
CA PRO A 747 18.33 38.06 -2.68
C PRO A 747 18.66 38.80 -1.38
N THR A 748 18.02 39.95 -1.11
CA THR A 748 18.22 40.68 0.14
C THR A 748 17.58 39.98 1.34
N VAL A 749 16.66 39.03 1.12
CA VAL A 749 16.12 38.17 2.18
C VAL A 749 17.25 37.38 2.85
N ALA A 750 18.24 36.95 2.07
CA ALA A 750 19.41 36.26 2.58
C ALA A 750 20.30 37.15 3.47
N GLN A 751 20.25 38.46 3.25
CA GLN A 751 21.05 39.45 3.98
C GLN A 751 20.40 39.91 5.28
N GLN A 752 19.18 39.46 5.58
CA GLN A 752 18.50 39.82 6.84
C GLN A 752 19.25 39.23 8.04
N PRO A 753 19.47 40.01 9.12
CA PRO A 753 20.21 39.54 10.29
C PRO A 753 19.53 38.31 10.89
N VAL A 754 20.25 37.19 10.93
CA VAL A 754 19.77 35.99 11.63
C VAL A 754 19.96 36.23 13.14
N PRO A 755 18.88 36.20 13.94
CA PRO A 755 19.00 36.39 15.39
C PRO A 755 19.88 35.29 15.99
N ALA A 756 20.70 35.65 16.99
CA ALA A 756 21.54 34.67 17.66
C ALA A 756 20.67 33.56 18.27
N GLN A 757 21.10 32.30 18.15
CA GLN A 757 20.36 31.16 18.73
C GLN A 757 20.11 31.28 20.25
N SER A 758 20.87 32.11 20.96
CA SER A 758 20.62 32.42 22.38
C SER A 758 19.23 33.03 22.64
N VAL A 759 18.59 33.63 21.64
CA VAL A 759 17.21 34.17 21.75
C VAL A 759 16.18 33.06 22.04
N PHE A 760 16.47 31.80 21.65
CA PHE A 760 15.62 30.64 21.93
C PHE A 760 15.63 30.16 23.39
N GLN A 761 16.44 30.77 24.26
CA GLN A 761 16.41 30.47 25.70
C GLN A 761 15.28 31.20 26.44
N SER A 762 14.59 32.13 25.77
CA SER A 762 13.40 32.81 26.30
C SER A 762 12.12 31.97 26.10
N LYS A 763 11.13 32.14 26.99
CA LYS A 763 9.82 31.48 26.84
C LYS A 763 9.18 31.95 25.50
N PRO A 764 8.71 31.04 24.63
CA PRO A 764 8.09 31.42 23.37
C PRO A 764 6.86 32.29 23.63
N SER A 765 6.68 33.34 22.82
CA SER A 765 5.51 34.22 22.88
C SER A 765 4.29 33.59 22.21
N VAL A 766 4.53 32.68 21.25
CA VAL A 766 3.50 31.94 20.52
C VAL A 766 3.88 30.46 20.48
N VAL A 767 2.93 29.58 20.77
CA VAL A 767 3.05 28.13 20.54
C VAL A 767 1.84 27.69 19.73
N ASN A 768 2.08 27.19 18.51
CA ASN A 768 1.04 26.73 17.60
C ASN A 768 -0.11 27.75 17.42
N GLY A 769 0.21 29.02 17.15
CA GLY A 769 -0.76 30.09 16.92
C GLY A 769 -1.41 30.66 18.18
N ALA A 770 -1.16 30.08 19.36
CA ALA A 770 -1.67 30.58 20.64
C ALA A 770 -0.61 31.42 21.37
N ALA A 771 -0.95 32.68 21.69
CA ALA A 771 -0.16 33.53 22.57
C ALA A 771 -0.01 32.91 23.98
N GLN A 772 1.16 33.11 24.60
CA GLN A 772 1.61 32.43 25.84
C GLN A 772 1.69 33.30 27.10
#